data_AF-A0A939UP88-F1
#
_entry.id   AF-A0A939UP88-F1
#
_cell.length_a   1.000
_cell.length_b   1.000
_cell.length_c   1.000
_cell.angle_alpha   90.00
_cell.angle_beta   90.00
_cell.angle_gamma   90.00
#
_symmetry.space_group_name_H-M   'P 1'
#
loop_
_entity.id
_entity.type
_entity.pdbx_description
1 polymer ?
#
loop_
_entity_poly.entity_id
_entity_poly.type
_entity_poly.pdbx_seq_one_letter_code
_entity_poly.pdbx_strand_id
1 'polypeptide(L)'
;MKQVLLIMLISFALLATGCRAKDLYTYDMTYLWSLDVSKPDQAREAWDTAHFVSTLQGIVNQKEPTLYIFFNGYNNETDPTGGADRFWLEKMTAKGRWLSSYRQKEIADIDALVKTFRKSINGLVVYDENVAATSNAATTCAGVNGMPAVRYDKSRDSLYYHLTQDPKGPKLPVKVWLVKPDGSSMFTGKGSIPGTGKPSTGSAKCDVYMWAKEKFLDSGKCNPHVLGYYLDCSWVKNPGGRLSNFTLTNHDYIVAKKGFCFDLSPWDDEVPSDDPGQPLGADTATLKAILLSAYEQNKGQMIQAAGFLPWDRKYTGHAGGRHGDVEGEWKYAEILSCYNAYMDADALGMSAMANASMFSQFRLKSKYPQKKPTVNDLKKLGYILEDGSVKKAVYLTYYVGDYDAAAWLYQRMPEIWESPDRGSLPLGWAFNPNLAERFAFGMDYIRSTATENDYFVTGDVGAGYINPGHLVEPRQYSGLPSGVKAWEEHCKKWMDRFDLSIVGFVIDGFAPAMNEELLDMYSRIAPDGIGGQKLPVRNGLYKNKMPYIIMQADVYNPEADAKAHAGYMGKNMPEFYMFRNILWPVENQQTFYDTLKKNVKGDVELLSPYHFFLLMKYQIQRTNAGYSATGNLFDYRNITVTDHSPVNGISNINDMFGAWDSVVEAGVTIFEDGPQDNFVEWETKEEAEIRTVTLATRPDGDERKRHTPHFAFYVKNSKNAPWKEVISKDISFPPEKE
;
A
#
# COMPACT_ATOMS: atom_id res chain seq x y z
N MET A 1 -20.84 -61.67 8.75
CA MET A 1 -21.37 -60.63 9.67
C MET A 1 -20.39 -60.22 10.77
N LYS A 2 -19.85 -61.12 11.60
CA LYS A 2 -18.94 -60.74 12.72
C LYS A 2 -17.66 -60.01 12.27
N GLN A 3 -17.06 -60.38 11.14
CA GLN A 3 -15.88 -59.69 10.59
C GLN A 3 -16.20 -58.29 10.02
N VAL A 4 -17.37 -58.09 9.41
CA VAL A 4 -17.82 -56.79 8.90
C VAL A 4 -18.14 -55.84 10.05
N LEU A 5 -18.75 -56.36 11.13
CA LEU A 5 -19.03 -55.60 12.35
C LEU A 5 -17.73 -55.17 13.05
N LEU A 6 -16.72 -56.04 13.08
CA LEU A 6 -15.40 -55.75 13.67
C LEU A 6 -14.64 -54.70 12.85
N ILE A 7 -14.69 -54.76 11.52
CA ILE A 7 -14.10 -53.74 10.65
C ILE A 7 -14.82 -52.39 10.81
N MET A 8 -16.16 -52.36 10.87
CA MET A 8 -16.91 -51.13 11.15
C MET A 8 -16.61 -50.55 12.54
N LEU A 9 -16.48 -51.39 13.57
CA LEU A 9 -16.12 -50.95 14.93
C LEU A 9 -14.69 -50.44 15.01
N ILE A 10 -13.74 -51.04 14.28
CA ILE A 10 -12.35 -50.56 14.19
C ILE A 10 -12.29 -49.25 13.38
N SER A 11 -13.07 -49.11 12.31
CA SER A 11 -13.21 -47.85 11.56
C SER A 11 -13.87 -46.75 12.39
N PHE A 12 -14.90 -47.06 13.19
CA PHE A 12 -15.51 -46.10 14.12
C PHE A 12 -14.59 -45.76 15.30
N ALA A 13 -13.81 -46.72 15.80
CA ALA A 13 -12.82 -46.47 16.85
C ALA A 13 -11.64 -45.62 16.32
N LEU A 14 -11.18 -45.86 15.08
CA LEU A 14 -10.16 -45.03 14.41
C LEU A 14 -10.69 -43.63 14.03
N LEU A 15 -11.98 -43.49 13.76
CA LEU A 15 -12.65 -42.19 13.57
C LEU A 15 -12.90 -41.46 14.91
N ALA A 16 -13.08 -42.20 16.01
CA ALA A 16 -13.31 -41.65 17.35
C ALA A 16 -12.00 -41.32 18.11
N THR A 17 -10.88 -41.97 17.78
CA THR A 17 -9.55 -41.60 18.29
C THR A 17 -8.89 -40.56 17.39
N GLY A 18 -9.32 -39.30 17.47
CA GLY A 18 -8.64 -38.28 16.64
C GLY A 18 -9.04 -36.81 16.75
N CYS A 19 -10.07 -36.42 17.49
CA CYS A 19 -10.38 -35.00 17.66
C CYS A 19 -10.25 -34.58 19.13
N ARG A 20 -9.02 -34.64 19.65
CA ARG A 20 -8.70 -33.82 20.83
C ARG A 20 -8.79 -32.38 20.34
N ALA A 21 -9.80 -31.63 20.81
CA ALA A 21 -9.90 -30.21 20.52
C ALA A 21 -8.54 -29.54 20.78
N LYS A 22 -8.02 -28.84 19.78
CA LYS A 22 -6.75 -28.12 19.88
C LYS A 22 -6.94 -26.93 20.82
N ASP A 23 -5.85 -26.50 21.46
CA ASP A 23 -5.89 -25.32 22.31
C ASP A 23 -5.43 -24.10 21.49
N LEU A 24 -6.19 -23.00 21.57
CA LEU A 24 -5.77 -21.68 21.09
C LEU A 24 -5.39 -20.86 22.33
N TYR A 25 -4.13 -20.51 22.46
CA TYR A 25 -3.66 -19.70 23.57
C TYR A 25 -3.85 -18.22 23.24
N THR A 26 -4.36 -17.44 24.19
CA THR A 26 -4.52 -16.00 24.07
C THR A 26 -3.60 -15.29 25.07
N TYR A 27 -2.97 -14.20 24.65
CA TYR A 27 -2.15 -13.35 25.53
C TYR A 27 -2.51 -11.88 25.29
N ASP A 28 -2.76 -11.16 26.38
CA ASP A 28 -3.24 -9.78 26.31
C ASP A 28 -2.07 -8.79 26.50
N MET A 29 -1.74 -8.04 25.44
CA MET A 29 -0.74 -6.96 25.47
C MET A 29 -1.37 -5.57 25.55
N THR A 30 -2.68 -5.47 25.73
CA THR A 30 -3.38 -4.17 25.77
C THR A 30 -2.92 -3.28 26.92
N TYR A 31 -2.39 -3.87 28.00
CA TYR A 31 -1.82 -3.12 29.13
C TYR A 31 -0.66 -2.21 28.72
N LEU A 32 0.06 -2.51 27.62
CA LEU A 32 1.16 -1.67 27.14
C LEU A 32 0.70 -0.28 26.72
N TRP A 33 -0.58 -0.11 26.36
CA TRP A 33 -1.16 1.20 26.05
C TRP A 33 -1.30 2.11 27.28
N SER A 34 -1.20 1.56 28.49
CA SER A 34 -1.23 2.35 29.73
C SER A 34 0.14 2.91 30.12
N LEU A 35 1.20 2.51 29.41
CA LEU A 35 2.55 2.97 29.67
C LEU A 35 2.75 4.41 29.19
N ASP A 36 3.40 5.20 30.03
CA ASP A 36 3.86 6.55 29.71
C ASP A 36 5.21 6.46 28.98
N VAL A 37 5.14 6.32 27.66
CA VAL A 37 6.31 6.15 26.79
C VAL A 37 7.21 7.39 26.72
N SER A 38 6.81 8.52 27.34
CA SER A 38 7.75 9.65 27.55
C SER A 38 8.84 9.31 28.57
N LYS A 39 8.62 8.30 29.42
CA LYS A 39 9.60 7.77 30.37
C LYS A 39 10.44 6.68 29.69
N PRO A 40 11.78 6.82 29.65
CA PRO A 40 12.65 5.87 28.95
C PRO A 40 12.46 4.40 29.35
N ASP A 41 12.26 4.13 30.64
CA ASP A 41 12.11 2.75 31.13
C ASP A 41 10.78 2.12 30.68
N GLN A 42 9.70 2.90 30.63
CA GLN A 42 8.39 2.43 30.15
C GLN A 42 8.35 2.32 28.62
N ALA A 43 9.05 3.20 27.89
CA ALA A 43 9.23 3.04 26.44
C ALA A 43 9.99 1.73 26.12
N ARG A 44 11.06 1.44 26.87
CA ARG A 44 11.79 0.17 26.76
C ARG A 44 10.92 -1.03 27.11
N GLU A 45 10.12 -0.95 28.18
CA GLU A 45 9.18 -2.02 28.54
C GLU A 45 8.19 -2.31 27.42
N ALA A 46 7.61 -1.27 26.83
CA ALA A 46 6.66 -1.39 25.72
C ALA A 46 7.30 -2.05 24.50
N TRP A 47 8.48 -1.57 24.11
CA TRP A 47 9.26 -2.11 22.99
C TRP A 47 9.68 -3.57 23.24
N ASP A 48 10.32 -3.85 24.37
CA ASP A 48 10.91 -5.15 24.69
C ASP A 48 9.82 -6.23 24.78
N THR A 49 8.69 -5.91 25.42
CA THR A 49 7.55 -6.82 25.53
C THR A 49 6.96 -7.10 24.15
N ALA A 50 6.60 -6.06 23.38
CA ALA A 50 5.95 -6.24 22.09
C ALA A 50 6.85 -6.99 21.10
N HIS A 51 8.14 -6.69 21.05
CA HIS A 51 9.08 -7.37 20.15
C HIS A 51 9.30 -8.83 20.54
N PHE A 52 9.51 -9.12 21.83
CA PHE A 52 9.68 -10.50 22.31
C PHE A 52 8.43 -11.34 22.04
N VAL A 53 7.25 -10.83 22.38
CA VAL A 53 5.99 -11.56 22.22
C VAL A 53 5.64 -11.77 20.74
N SER A 54 5.82 -10.76 19.88
CA SER A 54 5.54 -10.88 18.45
C SER A 54 6.47 -11.87 17.76
N THR A 55 7.77 -11.86 18.11
CA THR A 55 8.71 -12.86 17.59
C THR A 55 8.43 -14.26 18.14
N LEU A 56 8.06 -14.40 19.42
CA LEU A 56 7.62 -15.69 19.96
C LEU A 56 6.35 -16.18 19.25
N GLN A 57 5.38 -15.30 19.00
CA GLN A 57 4.16 -15.62 18.28
C GLN A 57 4.45 -16.19 16.90
N GLY A 58 5.29 -15.51 16.12
CA GLY A 58 5.68 -16.01 14.80
C GLY A 58 6.33 -17.38 14.86
N ILE A 59 7.19 -17.64 15.85
CA ILE A 59 7.85 -18.94 16.05
C ILE A 59 6.83 -20.05 16.35
N VAL A 60 5.89 -19.81 17.26
CA VAL A 60 4.92 -20.85 17.67
C VAL A 60 3.86 -21.10 16.60
N ASN A 61 3.53 -20.09 15.80
CA ASN A 61 2.53 -20.19 14.74
C ASN A 61 3.10 -20.73 13.41
N GLN A 62 4.39 -21.10 13.29
CA GLN A 62 4.96 -21.55 12.00
C GLN A 62 4.23 -22.75 11.35
N LYS A 63 3.55 -23.59 12.12
CA LYS A 63 2.94 -24.84 11.63
C LYS A 63 1.42 -24.88 11.71
N GLU A 64 0.86 -24.30 12.76
CA GLU A 64 -0.59 -24.29 12.99
C GLU A 64 -0.98 -23.07 13.87
N PRO A 65 -2.24 -22.61 13.80
CA PRO A 65 -2.78 -21.59 14.71
C PRO A 65 -2.61 -22.03 16.16
N THR A 66 -1.83 -21.27 16.95
CA THR A 66 -1.48 -21.66 18.33
C THR A 66 -1.58 -20.50 19.32
N LEU A 67 -0.95 -19.35 19.04
CA LEU A 67 -0.93 -18.17 19.91
C LEU A 67 -1.60 -16.97 19.22
N TYR A 68 -2.57 -16.39 19.92
CA TYR A 68 -3.30 -15.19 19.53
C TYR A 68 -3.03 -14.06 20.54
N ILE A 69 -2.85 -12.84 20.04
CA ILE A 69 -2.46 -11.68 20.82
C ILE A 69 -3.55 -10.62 20.74
N PHE A 70 -3.87 -9.97 21.86
CA PHE A 70 -4.69 -8.75 21.86
C PHE A 70 -3.77 -7.53 22.00
N PHE A 71 -3.84 -6.60 21.05
CA PHE A 71 -3.05 -5.37 21.06
C PHE A 71 -3.66 -4.25 20.21
N ASN A 72 -4.12 -4.55 18.99
CA ASN A 72 -4.56 -3.58 17.99
C ASN A 72 -6.08 -3.33 18.04
N GLY A 73 -6.47 -2.06 18.08
CA GLY A 73 -7.85 -1.59 18.07
C GLY A 73 -8.43 -1.28 16.68
N TYR A 74 -9.64 -0.74 16.64
CA TYR A 74 -10.28 -0.26 15.41
C TYR A 74 -9.76 1.11 14.96
N ASN A 75 -9.77 1.36 13.65
CA ASN A 75 -9.57 2.68 12.99
C ASN A 75 -8.49 3.56 13.65
N ASN A 76 -7.43 2.90 14.09
CA ASN A 76 -6.18 3.42 14.60
C ASN A 76 -6.15 4.65 15.52
N GLU A 77 -7.22 5.10 16.17
CA GLU A 77 -7.15 6.37 16.92
C GLU A 77 -7.62 6.22 18.36
N THR A 78 -6.79 5.59 19.20
CA THR A 78 -6.88 5.48 20.68
C THR A 78 -7.55 4.26 21.28
N ASP A 79 -8.11 3.31 20.50
CA ASP A 79 -8.69 2.10 21.11
C ASP A 79 -7.61 1.22 21.76
N PRO A 80 -7.44 1.29 23.09
CA PRO A 80 -6.40 0.54 23.78
C PRO A 80 -6.92 -0.86 24.14
N THR A 81 -8.14 -1.23 23.74
CA THR A 81 -8.82 -2.45 24.19
C THR A 81 -8.52 -3.66 23.32
N GLY A 82 -7.88 -3.48 22.17
CA GLY A 82 -7.67 -4.53 21.18
C GLY A 82 -8.97 -4.89 20.44
N GLY A 83 -9.84 -3.91 20.15
CA GLY A 83 -11.16 -4.14 19.55
C GLY A 83 -11.11 -4.92 18.24
N ALA A 84 -10.17 -4.59 17.34
CA ALA A 84 -10.00 -5.32 16.08
C ALA A 84 -9.59 -6.78 16.33
N ASP A 85 -8.65 -7.03 17.25
CA ASP A 85 -8.23 -8.40 17.58
C ASP A 85 -9.41 -9.21 18.14
N ARG A 86 -10.16 -8.62 19.08
CA ARG A 86 -11.32 -9.30 19.69
C ARG A 86 -12.40 -9.61 18.66
N PHE A 87 -12.69 -8.68 17.75
CA PHE A 87 -13.62 -8.89 16.65
C PHE A 87 -13.22 -10.10 15.79
N TRP A 88 -11.98 -10.13 15.31
CA TRP A 88 -11.56 -11.20 14.41
C TRP A 88 -11.50 -12.56 15.10
N LEU A 89 -11.11 -12.59 16.39
CA LEU A 89 -11.20 -13.79 17.22
C LEU A 89 -12.64 -14.31 17.33
N GLU A 90 -13.59 -13.42 17.59
CA GLU A 90 -15.01 -13.78 17.62
C GLU A 90 -15.46 -14.37 16.28
N LYS A 91 -15.18 -13.69 15.16
CA LYS A 91 -15.61 -14.14 13.82
C LYS A 91 -15.00 -15.49 13.42
N MET A 92 -13.76 -15.79 13.82
CA MET A 92 -13.10 -17.05 13.47
C MET A 92 -13.47 -18.22 14.40
N THR A 93 -13.89 -17.94 15.64
CA THR A 93 -14.28 -18.96 16.64
C THR A 93 -15.79 -19.18 16.73
N ALA A 94 -16.60 -18.32 16.10
CA ALA A 94 -18.05 -18.50 16.00
C ALA A 94 -18.44 -19.87 15.44
N LYS A 95 -19.60 -20.39 15.87
CA LYS A 95 -20.08 -21.74 15.54
C LYS A 95 -20.02 -22.02 14.03
N GLY A 96 -19.35 -23.10 13.65
CA GLY A 96 -19.23 -23.52 12.25
C GLY A 96 -18.15 -22.77 11.46
N ARG A 97 -17.42 -21.83 12.07
CA ARG A 97 -16.26 -21.16 11.48
C ARG A 97 -14.96 -21.90 11.81
N TRP A 98 -13.87 -21.41 11.24
CA TRP A 98 -12.57 -22.08 11.18
C TRP A 98 -12.07 -22.66 12.51
N LEU A 99 -12.05 -21.85 13.56
CA LEU A 99 -11.49 -22.20 14.86
C LEU A 99 -12.57 -22.56 15.90
N SER A 100 -13.80 -22.83 15.46
CA SER A 100 -14.93 -23.12 16.36
C SER A 100 -14.76 -24.37 17.25
N SER A 101 -13.82 -25.26 16.91
CA SER A 101 -13.48 -26.44 17.70
C SER A 101 -12.29 -26.24 18.64
N TYR A 102 -11.62 -25.10 18.59
CA TYR A 102 -10.47 -24.82 19.45
C TYR A 102 -10.95 -24.39 20.84
N ARG A 103 -10.26 -24.86 21.88
CA ARG A 103 -10.46 -24.36 23.25
C ARG A 103 -9.57 -23.17 23.48
N GLN A 104 -10.16 -22.02 23.79
CA GLN A 104 -9.40 -20.82 24.14
C GLN A 104 -8.80 -20.97 25.55
N LYS A 105 -7.53 -20.61 25.70
CA LYS A 105 -6.79 -20.65 26.96
C LYS A 105 -6.00 -19.37 27.16
N GLU A 106 -6.37 -18.61 28.17
CA GLU A 106 -5.66 -17.39 28.52
C GLU A 106 -4.32 -17.69 29.18
N ILE A 107 -3.29 -16.96 28.77
CA ILE A 107 -1.97 -16.92 29.40
C ILE A 107 -1.86 -15.59 30.14
N ALA A 108 -1.65 -15.66 31.45
CA ALA A 108 -1.74 -14.50 32.33
C ALA A 108 -0.55 -13.54 32.23
N ASP A 109 0.67 -14.08 32.04
CA ASP A 109 1.90 -13.30 32.11
C ASP A 109 3.01 -13.90 31.22
N ILE A 110 4.11 -13.14 31.07
CA ILE A 110 5.23 -13.52 30.21
C ILE A 110 5.96 -14.78 30.70
N ASP A 111 5.98 -15.05 32.02
CA ASP A 111 6.56 -16.26 32.60
C ASP A 111 5.75 -17.50 32.20
N ALA A 112 4.42 -17.41 32.31
CA ALA A 112 3.48 -18.44 31.86
C ALA A 112 3.57 -18.61 30.33
N LEU A 113 3.78 -17.54 29.57
CA LEU A 113 3.96 -17.58 28.12
C LEU A 113 5.21 -18.38 27.74
N VAL A 114 6.36 -18.03 28.33
CA VAL A 114 7.64 -18.72 28.11
C VAL A 114 7.56 -20.17 28.57
N LYS A 115 6.93 -20.45 29.71
CA LYS A 115 6.73 -21.81 30.23
C LYS A 115 5.88 -22.65 29.28
N THR A 116 4.78 -22.09 28.79
CA THR A 116 3.85 -22.78 27.86
C THR A 116 4.56 -23.15 26.57
N PHE A 117 5.38 -22.25 26.03
CA PHE A 117 6.06 -22.43 24.74
C PHE A 117 7.54 -22.79 24.84
N ARG A 118 8.02 -23.25 26.00
CA ARG A 118 9.45 -23.52 26.23
C ARG A 118 10.08 -24.45 25.20
N LYS A 119 9.31 -25.42 24.69
CA LYS A 119 9.78 -26.39 23.67
C LYS A 119 9.93 -25.78 22.28
N SER A 120 9.25 -24.67 22.00
CA SER A 120 9.35 -23.94 20.73
C SER A 120 10.50 -22.93 20.75
N ILE A 121 11.02 -22.58 21.92
CA ILE A 121 12.09 -21.59 22.10
C ILE A 121 13.45 -22.28 22.04
N ASN A 122 14.23 -21.99 20.99
CA ASN A 122 15.58 -22.53 20.78
C ASN A 122 16.69 -21.69 21.43
N GLY A 123 16.35 -20.83 22.40
CA GLY A 123 17.24 -19.83 22.98
C GLY A 123 16.85 -18.42 22.52
N LEU A 124 17.71 -17.44 22.81
CA LEU A 124 17.48 -16.03 22.49
C LEU A 124 18.48 -15.52 21.47
N VAL A 125 18.01 -14.57 20.64
CA VAL A 125 18.86 -13.62 19.91
C VAL A 125 18.81 -12.29 20.64
N VAL A 126 19.99 -11.78 21.00
CA VAL A 126 20.15 -10.56 21.79
C VAL A 126 20.73 -9.46 20.91
N TYR A 127 20.08 -8.29 20.90
CA TYR A 127 20.44 -7.17 20.02
C TYR A 127 20.84 -5.89 20.77
N ASP A 128 21.46 -4.97 20.04
CA ASP A 128 22.07 -3.73 20.55
C ASP A 128 21.12 -2.53 20.36
N GLU A 129 20.76 -1.83 21.44
CA GLU A 129 20.01 -0.56 21.36
C GLU A 129 20.81 0.55 20.66
N ASN A 130 22.14 0.50 20.73
CA ASN A 130 23.00 1.54 20.17
C ASN A 130 23.07 1.47 18.64
N VAL A 131 22.89 0.28 18.06
CA VAL A 131 22.83 0.05 16.61
C VAL A 131 21.45 -0.48 16.27
N ALA A 132 20.52 0.43 15.98
CA ALA A 132 19.10 0.15 15.99
C ALA A 132 18.67 -0.99 15.03
N ALA A 133 19.28 -1.04 13.85
CA ALA A 133 19.09 -2.08 12.84
C ALA A 133 19.29 -3.52 13.35
N THR A 134 20.05 -3.71 14.45
CA THR A 134 20.23 -5.05 15.03
C THR A 134 18.92 -5.68 15.52
N SER A 135 17.89 -4.87 15.83
CA SER A 135 16.55 -5.36 16.17
C SER A 135 15.85 -6.05 14.98
N ASN A 136 15.98 -5.50 13.76
CA ASN A 136 15.45 -6.10 12.54
C ASN A 136 16.22 -7.37 12.12
N ALA A 137 17.55 -7.36 12.26
CA ALA A 137 18.35 -8.57 12.10
C ALA A 137 17.99 -9.66 13.14
N ALA A 138 17.65 -9.26 14.37
CA ALA A 138 17.14 -10.17 15.39
C ALA A 138 15.77 -10.75 15.02
N THR A 139 14.85 -9.97 14.45
CA THR A 139 13.57 -10.47 13.93
C THR A 139 13.79 -11.53 12.84
N THR A 140 14.67 -11.26 11.87
CA THR A 140 15.04 -12.23 10.82
C THR A 140 15.62 -13.51 11.43
N CYS A 141 16.55 -13.37 12.37
CA CYS A 141 17.15 -14.48 13.11
C CYS A 141 16.09 -15.29 13.86
N ALA A 142 15.09 -14.63 14.48
CA ALA A 142 14.05 -15.28 15.25
C ALA A 142 13.24 -16.27 14.39
N GLY A 143 12.84 -15.85 13.18
CA GLY A 143 12.12 -16.73 12.25
C GLY A 143 12.96 -17.91 11.78
N VAL A 144 14.20 -17.65 11.38
CA VAL A 144 15.09 -18.68 10.84
C VAL A 144 15.51 -19.70 11.90
N ASN A 145 15.85 -19.25 13.10
CA ASN A 145 16.50 -20.06 14.13
C ASN A 145 15.56 -20.49 15.28
N GLY A 146 14.33 -19.98 15.34
CA GLY A 146 13.39 -20.24 16.43
C GLY A 146 13.81 -19.58 17.75
N MET A 147 14.35 -18.37 17.69
CA MET A 147 14.93 -17.67 18.84
C MET A 147 14.25 -16.31 19.04
N PRO A 148 13.33 -16.14 20.01
CA PRO A 148 12.71 -14.83 20.25
C PRO A 148 13.76 -13.74 20.49
N ALA A 149 13.46 -12.54 19.99
CA ALA A 149 14.37 -11.41 20.08
C ALA A 149 14.22 -10.66 21.41
N VAL A 150 15.33 -10.23 21.99
CA VAL A 150 15.34 -9.40 23.20
C VAL A 150 16.45 -8.36 23.13
N ARG A 151 16.16 -7.12 23.55
CA ARG A 151 17.15 -6.04 23.64
C ARG A 151 18.13 -6.33 24.75
N TYR A 152 19.41 -6.10 24.53
CA TYR A 152 20.39 -6.21 25.59
C TYR A 152 20.24 -5.09 26.62
N ASP A 153 20.01 -5.47 27.88
CA ASP A 153 19.92 -4.52 28.98
C ASP A 153 20.24 -5.23 30.30
N LYS A 154 21.27 -4.79 31.03
CA LYS A 154 21.69 -5.45 32.29
C LYS A 154 20.92 -4.94 33.51
N SER A 155 20.03 -3.96 33.36
CA SER A 155 19.22 -3.46 34.48
C SER A 155 18.36 -4.59 35.05
N ARG A 156 18.13 -4.59 36.38
CA ARG A 156 17.43 -5.69 37.07
C ARG A 156 15.95 -5.79 36.73
N ASP A 157 15.37 -4.69 36.26
CA ASP A 157 13.99 -4.53 35.81
C ASP A 157 13.81 -4.78 34.31
N SER A 158 14.89 -4.97 33.55
CA SER A 158 14.78 -5.27 32.12
C SER A 158 14.24 -6.68 31.84
N LEU A 159 13.56 -6.81 30.70
CA LEU A 159 13.13 -8.10 30.20
C LEU A 159 14.31 -9.04 29.92
N TYR A 160 15.45 -8.52 29.42
CA TYR A 160 16.65 -9.33 29.21
C TYR A 160 17.16 -9.94 30.51
N TYR A 161 17.31 -9.13 31.57
CA TYR A 161 17.79 -9.65 32.85
C TYR A 161 16.84 -10.72 33.38
N HIS A 162 15.53 -10.44 33.34
CA HIS A 162 14.51 -11.39 33.77
C HIS A 162 14.59 -12.72 33.00
N LEU A 163 14.64 -12.67 31.67
CA LEU A 163 14.66 -13.88 30.83
C LEU A 163 15.96 -14.68 30.95
N THR A 164 17.10 -14.04 31.25
CA THR A 164 18.43 -14.68 31.17
C THR A 164 19.11 -14.94 32.51
N GLN A 165 19.01 -14.01 33.46
CA GLN A 165 19.88 -13.94 34.65
C GLN A 165 19.11 -14.01 35.97
N ASP A 166 17.87 -13.53 36.00
CA ASP A 166 17.07 -13.50 37.22
C ASP A 166 16.96 -14.93 37.82
N PRO A 167 17.35 -15.12 39.09
CA PRO A 167 17.20 -16.40 39.78
C PRO A 167 15.78 -16.97 39.73
N LYS A 168 14.76 -16.10 39.67
CA LYS A 168 13.33 -16.45 39.59
C LYS A 168 12.80 -16.56 38.15
N GLY A 169 13.53 -16.02 37.17
CA GLY A 169 13.12 -16.04 35.76
C GLY A 169 13.42 -17.36 35.03
N PRO A 170 13.10 -17.44 33.73
CA PRO A 170 13.14 -18.69 32.95
C PRO A 170 14.54 -19.16 32.53
N LYS A 171 15.59 -18.36 32.73
CA LYS A 171 17.00 -18.69 32.43
C LYS A 171 17.17 -19.26 31.01
N LEU A 172 16.70 -18.51 30.03
CA LEU A 172 16.85 -18.84 28.61
C LEU A 172 18.29 -18.62 28.17
N PRO A 173 18.91 -19.58 27.45
CA PRO A 173 20.26 -19.40 26.94
C PRO A 173 20.27 -18.41 25.76
N VAL A 174 21.22 -17.48 25.77
CA VAL A 174 21.50 -16.64 24.60
C VAL A 174 22.38 -17.42 23.63
N LYS A 175 21.92 -17.59 22.38
CA LYS A 175 22.65 -18.36 21.35
C LYS A 175 23.16 -17.50 20.20
N VAL A 176 22.57 -16.33 19.97
CA VAL A 176 23.05 -15.35 18.99
C VAL A 176 23.18 -14.00 19.65
N TRP A 177 24.35 -13.38 19.45
CA TRP A 177 24.71 -12.08 19.99
C TRP A 177 24.94 -11.11 18.83
N LEU A 178 24.15 -10.05 18.77
CA LEU A 178 24.36 -8.91 17.85
C LEU A 178 24.97 -7.70 18.58
N VAL A 179 25.40 -7.92 19.82
CA VAL A 179 26.09 -7.02 20.73
C VAL A 179 27.21 -7.81 21.42
N LYS A 180 28.30 -7.17 21.84
CA LYS A 180 29.35 -7.88 22.59
C LYS A 180 28.88 -8.15 24.04
N PRO A 181 29.41 -9.19 24.72
CA PRO A 181 29.00 -9.52 26.09
C PRO A 181 29.25 -8.41 27.14
N ASP A 182 30.15 -7.47 26.85
CA ASP A 182 30.38 -6.28 27.67
C ASP A 182 29.34 -5.17 27.44
N GLY A 183 28.52 -5.28 26.39
CA GLY A 183 27.49 -4.31 25.99
C GLY A 183 27.96 -3.33 24.91
N SER A 184 29.21 -3.41 24.47
CA SER A 184 29.69 -2.56 23.37
C SER A 184 29.23 -3.10 22.01
N SER A 185 29.04 -2.19 21.05
CA SER A 185 28.52 -2.53 19.73
C SER A 185 29.44 -3.49 18.97
N MET A 186 28.82 -4.49 18.35
CA MET A 186 29.50 -5.42 17.46
C MET A 186 29.77 -4.76 16.10
N PHE A 187 28.78 -4.06 15.56
CA PHE A 187 28.86 -3.31 14.31
C PHE A 187 29.28 -1.87 14.59
N THR A 188 30.29 -1.40 13.88
CA THR A 188 30.90 -0.07 14.14
C THR A 188 30.94 0.82 12.90
N GLY A 189 30.54 0.30 11.73
CA GLY A 189 30.70 0.99 10.45
C GLY A 189 32.16 1.10 10.02
N LYS A 190 33.09 0.36 10.62
CA LYS A 190 34.54 0.47 10.34
C LYS A 190 35.20 -0.90 10.19
N GLY A 191 36.26 -0.95 9.39
CA GLY A 191 37.06 -2.17 9.18
C GLY A 191 36.31 -3.20 8.34
N SER A 192 35.98 -4.34 8.94
CA SER A 192 35.25 -5.45 8.28
C SER A 192 33.96 -5.75 9.01
N ILE A 193 32.93 -6.15 8.26
CA ILE A 193 31.65 -6.54 8.82
C ILE A 193 31.85 -7.78 9.72
N PRO A 194 31.50 -7.74 11.01
CA PRO A 194 31.80 -8.78 11.99
C PRO A 194 31.38 -10.18 11.55
N GLY A 195 32.32 -11.14 11.63
CA GLY A 195 32.04 -12.54 11.28
C GLY A 195 31.77 -12.78 9.78
N THR A 196 32.10 -11.81 8.92
CA THR A 196 32.13 -11.96 7.47
C THR A 196 33.54 -11.63 6.94
N GLY A 197 33.80 -11.92 5.67
CA GLY A 197 35.04 -11.52 4.99
C GLY A 197 34.94 -10.18 4.26
N LYS A 198 33.84 -9.43 4.43
CA LYS A 198 33.55 -8.22 3.65
C LYS A 198 34.01 -6.95 4.39
N PRO A 199 34.51 -5.94 3.67
CA PRO A 199 34.75 -4.62 4.25
C PRO A 199 33.43 -4.00 4.74
N SER A 200 33.53 -3.15 5.75
CA SER A 200 32.43 -2.29 6.19
C SER A 200 31.92 -1.43 5.04
N THR A 201 30.61 -1.15 5.03
CA THR A 201 29.99 -0.18 4.11
C THR A 201 30.28 1.27 4.49
N GLY A 202 30.87 1.51 5.66
CA GLY A 202 31.01 2.83 6.26
C GLY A 202 29.86 3.21 7.19
N SER A 203 28.85 2.35 7.33
CA SER A 203 27.68 2.56 8.20
C SER A 203 27.43 1.31 9.06
N ALA A 204 27.33 1.50 10.37
CA ALA A 204 27.00 0.40 11.27
C ALA A 204 25.63 -0.20 10.94
N LYS A 205 24.64 0.64 10.60
CA LYS A 205 23.29 0.24 10.17
C LYS A 205 23.34 -0.66 8.93
N CYS A 206 24.00 -0.21 7.87
CA CYS A 206 24.14 -0.98 6.64
C CYS A 206 24.96 -2.26 6.85
N ASP A 207 26.01 -2.24 7.69
CA ASP A 207 26.78 -3.44 8.04
C ASP A 207 25.91 -4.53 8.68
N VAL A 208 24.94 -4.15 9.54
CA VAL A 208 23.98 -5.11 10.12
C VAL A 208 23.21 -5.82 9.02
N TYR A 209 22.66 -5.07 8.07
CA TYR A 209 21.82 -5.63 7.03
C TYR A 209 22.62 -6.46 6.02
N MET A 210 23.84 -6.04 5.69
CA MET A 210 24.75 -6.84 4.86
C MET A 210 25.19 -8.12 5.55
N TRP A 211 25.38 -8.09 6.87
CA TRP A 211 25.59 -9.30 7.69
C TRP A 211 24.37 -10.22 7.66
N ALA A 212 23.17 -9.69 7.90
CA ALA A 212 21.94 -10.48 7.93
C ALA A 212 21.66 -11.09 6.55
N LYS A 213 21.85 -10.32 5.49
CA LYS A 213 21.74 -10.76 4.09
C LYS A 213 22.65 -11.96 3.84
N GLU A 214 23.93 -11.88 4.21
CA GLU A 214 24.87 -13.00 4.04
C GLU A 214 24.47 -14.23 4.88
N LYS A 215 24.13 -14.03 6.16
CA LYS A 215 23.85 -15.13 7.10
C LYS A 215 22.54 -15.85 6.84
N PHE A 216 21.56 -15.18 6.22
CA PHE A 216 20.20 -15.70 6.10
C PHE A 216 19.70 -15.75 4.65
N LEU A 217 19.79 -14.65 3.90
CA LEU A 217 19.24 -14.58 2.53
C LEU A 217 20.15 -15.29 1.52
N ASP A 218 21.43 -14.91 1.45
CA ASP A 218 22.41 -15.50 0.52
C ASP A 218 22.65 -16.99 0.81
N SER A 219 22.55 -17.38 2.08
CA SER A 219 22.70 -18.78 2.51
C SER A 219 21.46 -19.66 2.29
N GLY A 220 20.36 -19.09 1.78
CA GLY A 220 19.10 -19.81 1.52
C GLY A 220 18.32 -20.24 2.76
N LYS A 221 18.62 -19.67 3.93
CA LYS A 221 17.90 -19.97 5.19
C LYS A 221 16.66 -19.12 5.39
N CYS A 222 16.66 -17.92 4.82
CA CYS A 222 15.54 -16.98 4.78
C CYS A 222 14.61 -17.33 3.61
N ASN A 223 13.32 -17.10 3.77
CA ASN A 223 12.37 -17.11 2.66
C ASN A 223 12.57 -15.83 1.83
N PRO A 224 13.02 -15.91 0.56
CA PRO A 224 13.34 -14.73 -0.23
C PRO A 224 12.10 -14.02 -0.78
N HIS A 225 10.92 -14.64 -0.71
CA HIS A 225 9.66 -14.04 -1.17
C HIS A 225 9.07 -13.05 -0.16
N VAL A 226 9.43 -13.14 1.14
CA VAL A 226 8.81 -12.33 2.20
C VAL A 226 9.83 -11.39 2.82
N LEU A 227 9.66 -10.10 2.56
CA LEU A 227 10.41 -9.02 3.17
C LEU A 227 9.51 -8.20 4.10
N GLY A 228 10.08 -7.62 5.14
CA GLY A 228 9.41 -6.72 6.09
C GLY A 228 10.14 -5.39 6.20
N TYR A 229 9.54 -4.30 5.71
CA TYR A 229 10.02 -2.94 5.93
C TYR A 229 9.35 -2.36 7.17
N TYR A 230 9.99 -2.53 8.33
CA TYR A 230 9.45 -2.11 9.61
C TYR A 230 10.48 -1.36 10.43
N LEU A 231 10.00 -0.37 11.20
CA LEU A 231 10.81 0.51 12.02
C LEU A 231 11.68 -0.29 13.00
N ASP A 232 12.98 0.02 13.03
CA ASP A 232 13.91 -0.61 13.98
C ASP A 232 13.83 0.03 15.39
N CYS A 233 14.66 -0.44 16.32
CA CYS A 233 14.61 0.01 17.71
C CYS A 233 15.04 1.48 17.94
N SER A 234 15.25 2.27 16.88
CA SER A 234 15.39 3.72 16.99
C SER A 234 14.18 4.36 17.67
N TRP A 235 13.00 3.74 17.57
CA TRP A 235 11.78 4.19 18.26
C TRP A 235 12.01 4.42 19.77
N VAL A 236 12.82 3.58 20.43
CA VAL A 236 13.11 3.69 21.87
C VAL A 236 13.80 5.01 22.22
N LYS A 237 14.57 5.61 21.29
CA LYS A 237 15.29 6.88 21.51
C LYS A 237 14.39 8.10 21.34
N ASN A 238 13.36 7.99 20.51
CA ASN A 238 12.39 9.05 20.26
C ASN A 238 10.97 8.45 20.22
N PRO A 239 10.50 7.93 21.38
CA PRO A 239 9.17 7.35 21.46
C PRO A 239 8.16 8.47 21.28
N GLY A 240 7.22 8.27 20.38
CA GLY A 240 6.17 9.23 20.12
C GLY A 240 5.18 8.69 19.11
N GLY A 241 4.19 9.51 18.77
CA GLY A 241 3.05 9.03 18.01
C GLY A 241 2.28 7.97 18.78
N ARG A 242 1.55 7.13 18.06
CA ARG A 242 0.77 6.04 18.67
C ARG A 242 1.67 4.85 18.96
N LEU A 243 1.37 4.11 20.02
CA LEU A 243 2.17 2.94 20.40
C LEU A 243 2.26 1.92 19.25
N SER A 244 1.16 1.71 18.53
CA SER A 244 1.09 0.85 17.34
C SER A 244 2.05 1.25 16.21
N ASN A 245 2.48 2.51 16.13
CA ASN A 245 3.36 2.99 15.03
C ASN A 245 4.75 2.36 15.05
N PHE A 246 5.17 1.70 16.13
CA PHE A 246 6.40 0.90 16.12
C PHE A 246 6.32 -0.35 15.21
N THR A 247 5.12 -0.69 14.71
CA THR A 247 4.81 -1.83 13.84
C THR A 247 5.23 -3.23 14.32
N LEU A 248 5.68 -3.39 15.57
CA LEU A 248 6.24 -4.66 16.07
C LEU A 248 5.29 -5.86 15.99
N THR A 249 3.98 -5.66 16.10
CA THR A 249 3.02 -6.78 15.99
C THR A 249 2.99 -7.41 14.61
N ASN A 250 3.42 -6.68 13.56
CA ASN A 250 3.54 -7.25 12.21
C ASN A 250 4.67 -8.28 12.09
N HIS A 251 5.63 -8.25 13.01
CA HIS A 251 6.81 -9.12 12.96
C HIS A 251 6.42 -10.60 13.13
N ASP A 252 5.25 -10.89 13.71
CA ASP A 252 4.75 -12.25 13.87
C ASP A 252 4.69 -12.98 12.51
N TYR A 253 4.18 -12.33 11.47
CA TYR A 253 4.09 -12.86 10.11
C TYR A 253 5.47 -13.07 9.50
N ILE A 254 6.35 -12.08 9.58
CA ILE A 254 7.70 -12.18 9.00
C ILE A 254 8.46 -13.34 9.65
N VAL A 255 8.39 -13.48 10.97
CA VAL A 255 8.99 -14.57 11.71
C VAL A 255 8.36 -15.92 11.36
N ALA A 256 7.03 -15.99 11.24
CA ALA A 256 6.32 -17.22 10.87
C ALA A 256 6.69 -17.70 9.46
N LYS A 257 6.90 -16.77 8.53
CA LYS A 257 7.32 -17.05 7.15
C LYS A 257 8.84 -17.15 6.97
N LYS A 258 9.61 -16.93 8.04
CA LYS A 258 11.09 -16.85 8.02
C LYS A 258 11.59 -15.80 7.01
N GLY A 259 10.91 -14.66 6.93
CA GLY A 259 11.24 -13.56 6.04
C GLY A 259 12.36 -12.67 6.57
N PHE A 260 12.71 -11.66 5.78
CA PHE A 260 13.83 -10.73 6.04
C PHE A 260 13.33 -9.34 6.41
N CYS A 261 13.72 -8.83 7.58
CA CYS A 261 13.34 -7.48 8.03
C CYS A 261 14.44 -6.45 7.75
N PHE A 262 14.05 -5.25 7.32
CA PHE A 262 14.93 -4.11 7.14
C PHE A 262 14.24 -2.76 7.40
N ASP A 263 15.06 -1.72 7.55
CA ASP A 263 14.67 -0.33 7.69
C ASP A 263 15.78 0.52 7.05
N LEU A 264 15.56 0.98 5.81
CA LEU A 264 16.57 1.60 4.95
C LEU A 264 15.95 2.71 4.10
N SER A 265 16.57 3.88 4.09
CA SER A 265 16.17 4.99 3.23
C SER A 265 16.19 4.59 1.74
N PRO A 266 15.16 4.94 0.95
CA PRO A 266 15.17 4.76 -0.49
C PRO A 266 15.88 5.91 -1.23
N TRP A 267 16.33 6.95 -0.51
CA TRP A 267 16.99 8.13 -1.07
C TRP A 267 18.51 7.92 -1.16
N ASP A 268 19.08 8.24 -2.32
CA ASP A 268 20.52 8.22 -2.58
C ASP A 268 21.15 9.61 -2.72
N ASP A 269 20.32 10.65 -2.66
CA ASP A 269 20.73 12.05 -2.78
C ASP A 269 20.84 12.76 -1.41
N GLU A 270 20.42 12.13 -0.31
CA GLU A 270 20.63 12.58 1.06
C GLU A 270 21.08 11.46 2.01
N VAL A 271 21.69 11.86 3.13
CA VAL A 271 21.92 10.97 4.26
C VAL A 271 20.64 10.87 5.09
N PRO A 272 20.29 9.68 5.62
CA PRO A 272 19.08 9.53 6.40
C PRO A 272 19.20 10.17 7.77
N SER A 273 18.04 10.53 8.34
CA SER A 273 17.96 11.20 9.64
C SER A 273 18.40 10.32 10.81
N ASP A 274 18.36 8.99 10.68
CA ASP A 274 18.70 8.03 11.74
C ASP A 274 20.16 7.53 11.72
N ASP A 275 20.90 7.79 10.63
CA ASP A 275 22.33 7.52 10.51
C ASP A 275 23.02 8.59 9.64
N PRO A 276 23.06 9.87 10.09
CA PRO A 276 23.53 10.99 9.29
C PRO A 276 25.05 10.96 9.01
N GLY A 277 25.78 10.06 9.67
CA GLY A 277 27.22 9.88 9.47
C GLY A 277 27.60 8.88 8.39
N GLN A 278 26.62 8.21 7.77
CA GLN A 278 26.87 7.23 6.72
C GLN A 278 27.38 7.88 5.41
N PRO A 279 28.08 7.12 4.55
CA PRO A 279 28.32 7.55 3.18
C PRO A 279 27.01 7.79 2.44
N LEU A 280 26.97 8.83 1.61
CA LEU A 280 25.81 9.17 0.80
C LEU A 280 25.36 7.96 -0.05
N GLY A 281 24.07 7.63 0.03
CA GLY A 281 23.46 6.50 -0.70
C GLY A 281 23.77 5.10 -0.15
N ALA A 282 24.41 4.96 1.01
CA ALA A 282 24.72 3.63 1.57
C ALA A 282 23.45 2.82 1.92
N ASP A 283 22.41 3.46 2.47
CA ASP A 283 21.11 2.82 2.72
C ASP A 283 20.48 2.28 1.42
N THR A 284 20.38 3.13 0.40
CA THR A 284 19.81 2.77 -0.91
C THR A 284 20.60 1.65 -1.60
N ALA A 285 21.94 1.70 -1.54
CA ALA A 285 22.78 0.64 -2.06
C ALA A 285 22.55 -0.70 -1.32
N THR A 286 22.37 -0.64 0.00
CA THR A 286 22.08 -1.81 0.84
C THR A 286 20.69 -2.38 0.53
N LEU A 287 19.68 -1.52 0.34
CA LEU A 287 18.32 -1.92 -0.06
C LEU A 287 18.35 -2.65 -1.42
N LYS A 288 18.99 -2.03 -2.43
CA LYS A 288 19.19 -2.63 -3.76
C LYS A 288 19.91 -3.99 -3.68
N ALA A 289 20.91 -4.12 -2.81
CA ALA A 289 21.61 -5.40 -2.61
C ALA A 289 20.71 -6.49 -1.98
N ILE A 290 19.88 -6.15 -0.99
CA ILE A 290 18.90 -7.09 -0.41
C ILE A 290 17.89 -7.53 -1.46
N LEU A 291 17.32 -6.58 -2.21
CA LEU A 291 16.33 -6.86 -3.24
C LEU A 291 16.90 -7.73 -4.36
N LEU A 292 18.14 -7.47 -4.79
CA LEU A 292 18.81 -8.30 -5.79
C LEU A 292 18.95 -9.75 -5.31
N SER A 293 19.42 -9.97 -4.08
CA SER A 293 19.56 -11.34 -3.57
C SER A 293 18.22 -12.01 -3.29
N ALA A 294 17.19 -11.26 -2.89
CA ALA A 294 15.84 -11.79 -2.83
C ALA A 294 15.34 -12.21 -4.22
N TYR A 295 15.55 -11.39 -5.25
CA TYR A 295 15.20 -11.69 -6.64
C TYR A 295 15.92 -12.96 -7.14
N GLU A 296 17.22 -13.07 -6.93
CA GLU A 296 18.02 -14.22 -7.37
C GLU A 296 17.57 -15.50 -6.67
N GLN A 297 17.39 -15.46 -5.35
CA GLN A 297 16.95 -16.61 -4.55
C GLN A 297 15.49 -16.99 -4.83
N ASN A 298 14.65 -16.00 -5.16
CA ASN A 298 13.25 -16.18 -5.56
C ASN A 298 13.09 -16.43 -7.07
N LYS A 299 14.19 -16.60 -7.82
CA LYS A 299 14.22 -16.95 -9.25
C LYS A 299 13.40 -15.99 -10.12
N GLY A 300 13.45 -14.71 -9.79
CA GLY A 300 12.75 -13.63 -10.49
C GLY A 300 11.23 -13.61 -10.34
N GLN A 301 10.65 -14.43 -9.47
CA GLN A 301 9.23 -14.32 -9.11
C GLN A 301 8.96 -13.09 -8.25
N MET A 302 7.71 -12.64 -8.21
CA MET A 302 7.32 -11.48 -7.40
C MET A 302 7.62 -11.69 -5.89
N ILE A 303 8.10 -10.63 -5.25
CA ILE A 303 8.50 -10.58 -3.84
C ILE A 303 7.53 -9.66 -3.09
N GLN A 304 6.99 -10.13 -1.97
CA GLN A 304 6.19 -9.31 -1.07
C GLN A 304 7.12 -8.49 -0.18
N ALA A 305 6.97 -7.17 -0.18
CA ALA A 305 7.51 -6.27 0.83
C ALA A 305 6.35 -5.75 1.69
N ALA A 306 6.14 -6.41 2.84
CA ALA A 306 5.15 -5.95 3.81
C ALA A 306 5.74 -4.85 4.68
N GLY A 307 4.95 -3.84 5.02
CA GLY A 307 5.47 -2.66 5.69
C GLY A 307 5.53 -1.46 4.76
N PHE A 308 6.08 -0.36 5.28
CA PHE A 308 6.07 0.91 4.58
C PHE A 308 7.18 1.84 5.08
N LEU A 309 7.46 2.90 4.31
CA LEU A 309 8.36 3.97 4.72
C LEU A 309 7.86 4.57 6.05
N PRO A 310 8.68 4.62 7.11
CA PRO A 310 8.24 5.19 8.39
C PRO A 310 8.28 6.73 8.35
N TRP A 311 7.51 7.36 7.47
CA TRP A 311 7.56 8.80 7.16
C TRP A 311 7.43 9.71 8.39
N ASP A 312 6.72 9.32 9.46
CA ASP A 312 6.59 10.14 10.68
C ASP A 312 7.83 10.08 11.58
N ARG A 313 8.80 9.19 11.26
CA ARG A 313 9.99 8.91 12.07
C ARG A 313 11.30 9.02 11.31
N LYS A 314 11.34 8.64 10.03
CA LYS A 314 12.55 8.60 9.22
C LYS A 314 12.28 8.95 7.75
N TYR A 315 13.31 9.48 7.10
CA TYR A 315 13.46 9.61 5.64
C TYR A 315 12.50 10.54 4.88
N THR A 316 11.66 11.32 5.58
CA THR A 316 10.84 12.37 4.95
C THR A 316 10.96 13.68 5.73
N GLY A 317 10.34 14.75 5.20
CA GLY A 317 10.28 16.07 5.80
C GLY A 317 9.83 16.08 7.26
N HIS A 318 8.89 15.19 7.64
CA HIS A 318 8.42 15.03 9.01
C HIS A 318 9.52 14.58 9.99
N ALA A 319 10.55 13.92 9.46
CA ALA A 319 11.65 13.35 10.21
C ALA A 319 13.00 13.98 9.88
N GLY A 320 13.00 15.20 9.32
CA GLY A 320 14.21 15.95 8.99
C GLY A 320 14.90 15.56 7.68
N GLY A 321 14.25 14.77 6.82
CA GLY A 321 14.65 14.57 5.42
C GLY A 321 14.21 15.73 4.53
N ARG A 322 14.70 15.78 3.28
CA ARG A 322 14.32 16.84 2.31
C ARG A 322 13.09 16.52 1.49
N HIS A 323 12.73 15.24 1.38
CA HIS A 323 11.65 14.77 0.52
C HIS A 323 10.31 14.64 1.25
N GLY A 324 9.21 14.83 0.53
CA GLY A 324 7.85 14.68 1.06
C GLY A 324 7.44 13.22 1.30
N ASP A 325 6.30 13.02 1.97
CA ASP A 325 5.83 11.68 2.33
C ASP A 325 5.44 10.83 1.11
N VAL A 326 4.62 11.39 0.22
CA VAL A 326 4.19 10.74 -1.03
C VAL A 326 5.38 10.55 -1.98
N GLU A 327 6.34 11.48 -1.97
CA GLU A 327 7.58 11.32 -2.74
C GLU A 327 8.38 10.11 -2.24
N GLY A 328 8.46 9.92 -0.92
CA GLY A 328 9.14 8.78 -0.30
C GLY A 328 8.46 7.45 -0.62
N GLU A 329 7.13 7.39 -0.58
CA GLU A 329 6.34 6.25 -1.03
C GLU A 329 6.65 5.89 -2.49
N TRP A 330 6.56 6.87 -3.39
CA TRP A 330 6.79 6.63 -4.80
C TRP A 330 8.23 6.26 -5.09
N LYS A 331 9.20 6.85 -4.40
CA LYS A 331 10.61 6.46 -4.51
C LYS A 331 10.84 5.01 -4.12
N TYR A 332 10.19 4.56 -3.06
CA TYR A 332 10.28 3.18 -2.61
C TYR A 332 9.62 2.22 -3.62
N ALA A 333 8.42 2.54 -4.10
CA ALA A 333 7.72 1.78 -5.14
C ALA A 333 8.55 1.67 -6.44
N GLU A 334 9.22 2.76 -6.82
CA GLU A 334 10.10 2.87 -7.99
C GLU A 334 11.24 1.84 -7.92
N ILE A 335 11.91 1.77 -6.77
CA ILE A 335 13.01 0.83 -6.52
C ILE A 335 12.46 -0.59 -6.50
N LEU A 336 11.43 -0.89 -5.71
CA LEU A 336 10.88 -2.25 -5.58
C LEU A 336 10.46 -2.84 -6.93
N SER A 337 9.79 -2.03 -7.75
CA SER A 337 9.31 -2.45 -9.07
C SER A 337 10.44 -2.93 -9.97
N CYS A 338 11.63 -2.32 -9.88
CA CYS A 338 12.82 -2.72 -10.62
C CYS A 338 13.36 -4.11 -10.23
N TYR A 339 12.94 -4.68 -9.09
CA TYR A 339 13.40 -5.98 -8.58
C TYR A 339 12.28 -7.03 -8.48
N ASN A 340 11.16 -6.83 -9.18
CA ASN A 340 9.95 -7.66 -9.05
C ASN A 340 9.48 -7.75 -7.59
N ALA A 341 9.52 -6.64 -6.86
CA ALA A 341 8.94 -6.53 -5.53
C ALA A 341 7.73 -5.60 -5.54
N TYR A 342 6.77 -5.85 -4.65
CA TYR A 342 5.55 -5.05 -4.50
C TYR A 342 5.27 -4.80 -3.02
N MET A 343 4.58 -3.69 -2.73
CA MET A 343 4.21 -3.33 -1.36
C MET A 343 2.90 -4.01 -0.93
N ASP A 344 2.91 -4.45 0.31
CA ASP A 344 1.74 -4.64 1.17
C ASP A 344 1.83 -3.51 2.21
N ALA A 345 1.26 -2.37 1.84
CA ALA A 345 1.71 -1.04 2.21
C ALA A 345 1.17 -0.61 3.58
N ASP A 346 1.73 -1.16 4.67
CA ASP A 346 1.34 -0.79 6.04
C ASP A 346 1.77 0.65 6.41
N ALA A 347 1.23 1.65 5.71
CA ALA A 347 1.51 3.05 5.91
C ALA A 347 1.00 3.51 7.28
N LEU A 348 1.72 4.48 7.84
CA LEU A 348 1.50 4.99 9.19
C LEU A 348 0.11 5.57 9.34
N GLY A 349 -0.38 5.54 10.58
CA GLY A 349 -1.78 5.80 10.85
C GLY A 349 -2.62 4.55 10.74
N MET A 350 -2.31 3.54 9.90
CA MET A 350 -2.96 2.20 9.93
C MET A 350 -1.99 1.00 9.83
N SER A 351 -0.74 1.19 10.24
CA SER A 351 0.36 0.28 9.94
C SER A 351 0.42 -1.01 10.75
N ALA A 352 -0.20 -1.07 11.93
CA ALA A 352 -0.09 -2.25 12.80
C ALA A 352 -1.15 -3.32 12.51
N MET A 353 -0.70 -4.54 12.26
CA MET A 353 -1.53 -5.74 12.26
C MET A 353 -0.96 -6.72 13.29
N ALA A 354 -1.83 -7.35 14.07
CA ALA A 354 -1.44 -8.48 14.92
C ALA A 354 -2.00 -9.77 14.31
N ASN A 355 -1.41 -10.91 14.70
CA ASN A 355 -1.94 -12.23 14.40
C ASN A 355 -1.91 -12.65 12.92
N ALA A 356 -1.18 -11.95 12.05
CA ALA A 356 -1.03 -12.32 10.64
C ALA A 356 -0.33 -13.69 10.47
N SER A 357 0.55 -14.07 11.41
CA SER A 357 1.11 -15.43 11.50
C SER A 357 0.05 -16.52 11.61
N MET A 358 -1.10 -16.19 12.21
CA MET A 358 -2.22 -17.10 12.37
C MET A 358 -3.18 -16.96 11.19
N PHE A 359 -3.65 -15.74 10.86
CA PHE A 359 -4.62 -15.53 9.79
C PHE A 359 -4.17 -16.08 8.43
N SER A 360 -2.88 -15.97 8.11
CA SER A 360 -2.28 -16.50 6.87
C SER A 360 -2.38 -18.03 6.71
N GLN A 361 -2.80 -18.76 7.75
CA GLN A 361 -2.97 -20.21 7.72
C GLN A 361 -4.39 -20.64 7.36
N PHE A 362 -5.32 -19.69 7.28
CA PHE A 362 -6.67 -19.98 6.82
C PHE A 362 -6.62 -20.49 5.38
N ARG A 363 -7.32 -21.61 5.13
CA ARG A 363 -7.38 -22.22 3.80
C ARG A 363 -8.49 -21.57 2.99
N LEU A 364 -8.09 -20.65 2.11
CA LEU A 364 -8.98 -20.06 1.11
C LEU A 364 -9.61 -21.13 0.22
N LYS A 365 -10.83 -20.86 -0.24
CA LYS A 365 -11.47 -21.64 -1.32
C LYS A 365 -10.65 -21.51 -2.60
N SER A 366 -10.79 -22.48 -3.50
CA SER A 366 -10.13 -22.43 -4.81
C SER A 366 -10.62 -21.25 -5.66
N LYS A 367 -11.89 -20.85 -5.50
CA LYS A 367 -12.48 -19.69 -6.18
C LYS A 367 -13.56 -19.01 -5.33
N TYR A 368 -13.66 -17.69 -5.46
CA TYR A 368 -14.70 -16.81 -4.94
C TYR A 368 -15.33 -16.09 -6.13
N PRO A 369 -16.47 -16.56 -6.67
CA PRO A 369 -17.11 -15.89 -7.80
C PRO A 369 -17.75 -14.55 -7.39
N GLN A 370 -18.03 -13.69 -8.35
CA GLN A 370 -18.92 -12.55 -8.20
C GLN A 370 -19.81 -12.38 -9.44
N LYS A 371 -20.96 -11.72 -9.28
CA LYS A 371 -21.90 -11.50 -10.39
C LYS A 371 -21.40 -10.38 -11.29
N LYS A 372 -21.18 -10.67 -12.58
CA LYS A 372 -20.83 -9.68 -13.60
C LYS A 372 -22.05 -9.44 -14.51
N PRO A 373 -22.39 -8.18 -14.83
CA PRO A 373 -23.55 -7.85 -15.63
C PRO A 373 -23.32 -8.16 -17.11
N THR A 374 -24.42 -8.24 -17.84
CA THR A 374 -24.46 -8.36 -19.29
C THR A 374 -25.13 -7.15 -19.91
N VAL A 375 -24.98 -6.98 -21.23
CA VAL A 375 -25.68 -5.93 -21.98
C VAL A 375 -27.21 -6.05 -21.82
N ASN A 376 -27.73 -7.27 -21.66
CA ASN A 376 -29.16 -7.48 -21.42
C ASN A 376 -29.58 -7.01 -20.02
N ASP A 377 -28.71 -7.10 -19.02
CA ASP A 377 -28.98 -6.55 -17.69
C ASP A 377 -29.03 -5.01 -17.76
N LEU A 378 -28.10 -4.38 -18.49
CA LEU A 378 -28.12 -2.92 -18.73
C LEU A 378 -29.39 -2.45 -19.44
N LYS A 379 -29.93 -3.25 -20.37
CA LYS A 379 -31.23 -2.97 -21.02
C LYS A 379 -32.39 -3.09 -20.04
N LYS A 380 -32.43 -4.16 -19.23
CA LYS A 380 -33.47 -4.36 -18.21
C LYS A 380 -33.49 -3.26 -17.15
N LEU A 381 -32.31 -2.72 -16.82
CA LEU A 381 -32.14 -1.60 -15.91
C LEU A 381 -32.46 -0.24 -16.56
N GLY A 382 -32.70 -0.19 -17.86
CA GLY A 382 -33.05 1.04 -18.59
C GLY A 382 -31.87 1.96 -18.92
N TYR A 383 -30.62 1.48 -18.73
CA TYR A 383 -29.42 2.24 -19.11
C TYR A 383 -29.15 2.20 -20.61
N ILE A 384 -29.57 1.12 -21.28
CA ILE A 384 -29.61 1.01 -22.73
C ILE A 384 -31.08 0.99 -23.16
N LEU A 385 -31.47 2.00 -23.93
CA LEU A 385 -32.84 2.21 -24.41
C LEU A 385 -33.19 1.24 -25.56
N GLU A 386 -34.47 1.19 -25.93
CA GLU A 386 -34.97 0.30 -26.99
C GLU A 386 -34.31 0.55 -28.35
N ASP A 387 -33.96 1.81 -28.65
CA ASP A 387 -33.21 2.22 -29.85
C ASP A 387 -31.70 1.92 -29.78
N GLY A 388 -31.27 1.25 -28.71
CA GLY A 388 -29.89 0.91 -28.42
C GLY A 388 -29.03 2.10 -28.00
N SER A 389 -29.58 3.29 -27.79
CA SER A 389 -28.82 4.42 -27.24
C SER A 389 -28.65 4.27 -25.73
N VAL A 390 -27.57 4.85 -25.18
CA VAL A 390 -27.39 4.94 -23.74
C VAL A 390 -28.22 6.11 -23.19
N LYS A 391 -28.95 5.88 -22.10
CA LYS A 391 -29.74 6.92 -21.42
C LYS A 391 -28.82 8.11 -21.10
N LYS A 392 -29.29 9.33 -21.42
CA LYS A 392 -28.55 10.57 -21.14
C LYS A 392 -28.51 10.83 -19.64
N ALA A 393 -27.38 10.51 -19.02
CA ALA A 393 -27.11 10.74 -17.61
C ALA A 393 -25.60 10.93 -17.39
N VAL A 394 -25.25 11.42 -16.20
CA VAL A 394 -23.91 11.31 -15.65
C VAL A 394 -23.84 9.98 -14.90
N TYR A 395 -23.01 9.06 -15.40
CA TYR A 395 -22.74 7.80 -14.74
C TYR A 395 -21.51 7.94 -13.86
N LEU A 396 -21.60 7.45 -12.63
CA LEU A 396 -20.45 7.35 -11.73
C LEU A 396 -20.28 5.94 -11.16
N THR A 397 -19.05 5.63 -10.78
CA THR A 397 -18.70 4.47 -9.95
C THR A 397 -17.66 4.89 -8.91
N TYR A 398 -17.66 4.22 -7.77
CA TYR A 398 -16.65 4.41 -6.73
C TYR A 398 -15.57 3.33 -6.80
N TYR A 399 -14.32 3.77 -6.67
CA TYR A 399 -13.21 2.99 -6.14
C TYR A 399 -13.21 3.21 -4.63
N VAL A 400 -13.76 2.25 -3.88
CA VAL A 400 -13.73 2.27 -2.41
C VAL A 400 -12.47 1.54 -1.99
N GLY A 401 -11.40 2.30 -1.78
CA GLY A 401 -10.06 1.75 -1.84
C GLY A 401 -9.11 2.23 -0.77
N ASP A 402 -7.84 2.19 -1.16
CA ASP A 402 -6.65 2.19 -0.30
C ASP A 402 -6.57 0.96 0.59
N TYR A 403 -7.07 -0.17 0.08
CA TYR A 403 -6.83 -1.47 0.70
C TYR A 403 -5.69 -2.19 0.00
N ASP A 404 -4.56 -1.51 -0.10
CA ASP A 404 -3.26 -2.02 -0.53
C ASP A 404 -2.41 -2.54 0.64
N ALA A 405 -2.94 -2.43 1.87
CA ALA A 405 -2.36 -2.94 3.10
C ALA A 405 -3.27 -3.94 3.84
N ALA A 406 -2.71 -5.07 4.26
CA ALA A 406 -3.45 -6.03 5.08
C ALA A 406 -3.84 -5.43 6.44
N ALA A 407 -3.01 -4.55 7.01
CA ALA A 407 -3.28 -3.88 8.27
C ALA A 407 -4.49 -2.94 8.20
N TRP A 408 -4.73 -2.29 7.06
CA TRP A 408 -5.85 -1.37 6.88
C TRP A 408 -7.16 -2.15 6.77
N LEU A 409 -7.15 -3.26 6.01
CA LEU A 409 -8.26 -4.21 5.97
C LEU A 409 -8.59 -4.75 7.36
N TYR A 410 -7.56 -5.16 8.09
CA TYR A 410 -7.65 -5.72 9.43
C TYR A 410 -8.28 -4.75 10.44
N GLN A 411 -7.91 -3.47 10.41
CA GLN A 411 -8.38 -2.50 11.41
C GLN A 411 -9.69 -1.81 11.05
N ARG A 412 -9.92 -1.55 9.76
CA ARG A 412 -11.03 -0.69 9.32
C ARG A 412 -12.30 -1.46 8.99
N MET A 413 -12.17 -2.68 8.45
CA MET A 413 -13.33 -3.45 8.04
C MET A 413 -14.30 -3.86 9.15
N PRO A 414 -13.89 -4.12 10.40
CA PRO A 414 -14.84 -4.44 11.45
C PRO A 414 -15.96 -3.39 11.61
N GLU A 415 -15.66 -2.11 11.42
CA GLU A 415 -16.63 -1.03 11.53
C GLU A 415 -17.43 -0.82 10.24
N ILE A 416 -16.75 -0.77 9.10
CA ILE A 416 -17.40 -0.49 7.82
C ILE A 416 -18.26 -1.67 7.37
N TRP A 417 -17.74 -2.90 7.50
CA TRP A 417 -18.39 -4.10 6.97
C TRP A 417 -19.63 -4.52 7.76
N GLU A 418 -19.70 -4.16 9.04
CA GLU A 418 -20.85 -4.45 9.89
C GLU A 418 -21.87 -3.30 9.93
N SER A 419 -21.65 -2.21 9.17
CA SER A 419 -22.62 -1.11 9.06
C SER A 419 -23.98 -1.64 8.59
N PRO A 420 -25.09 -1.24 9.24
CA PRO A 420 -26.43 -1.64 8.81
C PRO A 420 -26.81 -1.07 7.43
N ASP A 421 -26.14 0.01 7.00
CA ASP A 421 -26.37 0.63 5.70
C ASP A 421 -25.58 -0.06 4.57
N ARG A 422 -24.69 -1.01 4.89
CA ARG A 422 -23.97 -1.79 3.86
C ARG A 422 -24.95 -2.52 2.96
N GLY A 423 -24.70 -2.43 1.65
CA GLY A 423 -25.55 -3.00 0.61
C GLY A 423 -26.66 -2.07 0.13
N SER A 424 -26.78 -0.85 0.67
CA SER A 424 -27.68 0.19 0.14
C SER A 424 -27.20 0.78 -1.19
N LEU A 425 -25.87 0.83 -1.40
CA LEU A 425 -25.23 1.35 -2.60
C LEU A 425 -24.40 0.25 -3.30
N PRO A 426 -24.30 0.27 -4.66
CA PRO A 426 -23.50 -0.69 -5.42
C PRO A 426 -22.00 -0.33 -5.35
N LEU A 427 -21.35 -0.61 -4.23
CA LEU A 427 -19.97 -0.19 -3.96
C LEU A 427 -18.94 -1.14 -4.59
N GLY A 428 -17.89 -0.55 -5.17
CA GLY A 428 -16.72 -1.24 -5.70
C GLY A 428 -15.59 -1.29 -4.69
N TRP A 429 -15.54 -2.33 -3.86
CA TRP A 429 -14.47 -2.55 -2.89
C TRP A 429 -13.17 -2.95 -3.59
N ALA A 430 -12.14 -2.13 -3.43
CA ALA A 430 -10.87 -2.25 -4.12
C ALA A 430 -9.79 -2.86 -3.23
N PHE A 431 -10.00 -4.13 -2.85
CA PHE A 431 -9.03 -4.89 -2.05
C PHE A 431 -7.93 -5.44 -2.95
N ASN A 432 -6.67 -5.22 -2.58
CA ASN A 432 -5.57 -5.94 -3.20
C ASN A 432 -5.66 -7.45 -2.86
N PRO A 433 -5.82 -8.34 -3.85
CA PRO A 433 -6.15 -9.74 -3.58
C PRO A 433 -4.97 -10.54 -3.00
N ASN A 434 -3.72 -10.07 -3.15
CA ASN A 434 -2.53 -10.63 -2.50
C ASN A 434 -2.51 -10.43 -0.98
N LEU A 435 -3.28 -9.48 -0.43
CA LEU A 435 -3.38 -9.28 1.03
C LEU A 435 -3.81 -10.55 1.77
N ALA A 436 -4.43 -11.48 1.04
CA ALA A 436 -4.74 -12.82 1.53
C ALA A 436 -3.50 -13.62 1.98
N GLU A 437 -2.27 -13.24 1.60
CA GLU A 437 -1.04 -13.86 2.11
C GLU A 437 -0.83 -13.60 3.60
N ARG A 438 -1.20 -12.41 4.10
CA ARG A 438 -1.20 -12.06 5.53
C ARG A 438 -2.55 -12.28 6.19
N PHE A 439 -3.64 -11.96 5.48
CA PHE A 439 -4.99 -11.89 6.05
C PHE A 439 -6.04 -12.72 5.31
N ALA A 440 -5.71 -13.99 5.01
CA ALA A 440 -6.58 -14.93 4.30
C ALA A 440 -8.00 -15.06 4.92
N PHE A 441 -8.11 -15.14 6.25
CA PHE A 441 -9.43 -15.23 6.90
C PHE A 441 -10.29 -13.99 6.67
N GLY A 442 -9.70 -12.78 6.78
CA GLY A 442 -10.42 -11.53 6.51
C GLY A 442 -10.94 -11.46 5.09
N MET A 443 -10.12 -11.86 4.11
CA MET A 443 -10.53 -11.95 2.71
C MET A 443 -11.67 -12.96 2.49
N ASP A 444 -11.64 -14.13 3.13
CA ASP A 444 -12.76 -15.08 3.08
C ASP A 444 -14.03 -14.54 3.76
N TYR A 445 -13.89 -13.88 4.92
CA TYR A 445 -15.02 -13.29 5.64
C TYR A 445 -15.76 -12.29 4.77
N ILE A 446 -15.03 -11.33 4.21
CA ILE A 446 -15.57 -10.30 3.31
C ILE A 446 -16.25 -10.95 2.11
N ARG A 447 -15.56 -11.87 1.43
CA ARG A 447 -16.13 -12.52 0.23
C ARG A 447 -17.32 -13.43 0.54
N SER A 448 -17.37 -14.07 1.70
CA SER A 448 -18.46 -14.98 2.08
C SER A 448 -19.68 -14.30 2.67
N THR A 449 -19.56 -13.02 3.05
CA THR A 449 -20.63 -12.21 3.67
C THR A 449 -21.00 -10.99 2.83
N ALA A 450 -20.50 -10.93 1.58
CA ALA A 450 -20.85 -9.92 0.59
C ALA A 450 -22.36 -9.91 0.33
N THR A 451 -22.94 -8.72 0.26
CA THR A 451 -24.30 -8.48 -0.21
C THR A 451 -24.36 -8.49 -1.75
N GLU A 452 -25.55 -8.38 -2.33
CA GLU A 452 -25.70 -8.29 -3.80
C GLU A 452 -25.14 -6.98 -4.40
N ASN A 453 -24.90 -5.98 -3.54
CA ASN A 453 -24.38 -4.67 -3.92
C ASN A 453 -22.90 -4.47 -3.52
N ASP A 454 -22.25 -5.50 -2.98
CA ASP A 454 -20.80 -5.51 -2.77
C ASP A 454 -20.10 -6.09 -4.00
N TYR A 455 -19.50 -5.22 -4.79
CA TYR A 455 -18.69 -5.59 -5.95
C TYR A 455 -17.21 -5.48 -5.60
N PHE A 456 -16.38 -6.30 -6.25
CA PHE A 456 -14.95 -6.36 -5.95
C PHE A 456 -14.12 -6.08 -7.19
N VAL A 457 -13.19 -5.16 -7.07
CA VAL A 457 -12.14 -4.88 -8.06
C VAL A 457 -10.79 -5.06 -7.38
N THR A 458 -9.70 -5.11 -8.14
CA THR A 458 -8.40 -4.99 -7.47
C THR A 458 -8.20 -3.57 -6.95
N GLY A 459 -7.45 -3.44 -5.86
CA GLY A 459 -6.88 -2.16 -5.45
C GLY A 459 -5.75 -1.72 -6.37
N ASP A 460 -4.80 -1.00 -5.79
CA ASP A 460 -3.65 -0.40 -6.43
C ASP A 460 -2.88 -1.41 -7.30
N VAL A 461 -2.91 -1.16 -8.61
CA VAL A 461 -2.09 -1.76 -9.69
C VAL A 461 -2.31 -3.27 -9.96
N GLY A 462 -3.19 -3.93 -9.21
CA GLY A 462 -3.51 -5.34 -9.40
C GLY A 462 -3.40 -6.12 -8.11
N ALA A 463 -2.46 -7.06 -8.02
CA ALA A 463 -2.24 -7.87 -6.82
C ALA A 463 -1.08 -7.35 -5.96
N GLY A 464 -1.10 -6.07 -5.64
CA GLY A 464 -0.09 -5.39 -4.82
C GLY A 464 0.36 -4.07 -5.43
N TYR A 465 0.96 -3.21 -4.62
CA TYR A 465 1.34 -1.88 -5.07
C TYR A 465 2.77 -1.86 -5.65
N ILE A 466 2.87 -1.53 -6.94
CA ILE A 466 4.10 -1.28 -7.71
C ILE A 466 3.95 0.02 -8.53
N ASN A 467 5.02 0.49 -9.17
CA ASN A 467 4.90 1.40 -10.31
C ASN A 467 5.10 0.60 -11.62
N PRO A 468 4.05 0.37 -12.41
CA PRO A 468 4.07 -0.63 -13.48
C PRO A 468 5.01 -0.24 -14.62
N GLY A 469 5.21 1.04 -14.93
CA GLY A 469 6.16 1.49 -15.95
C GLY A 469 7.60 1.08 -15.65
N HIS A 470 7.96 0.93 -14.37
CA HIS A 470 9.26 0.40 -13.97
C HIS A 470 9.36 -1.12 -14.08
N LEU A 471 8.30 -1.82 -14.53
CA LEU A 471 8.37 -3.23 -14.92
C LEU A 471 8.97 -3.47 -16.32
N VAL A 472 9.18 -2.42 -17.11
CA VAL A 472 9.68 -2.53 -18.48
C VAL A 472 11.14 -2.11 -18.55
N GLU A 473 11.91 -2.74 -19.45
CA GLU A 473 13.30 -2.34 -19.70
C GLU A 473 13.40 -0.94 -20.34
N PRO A 474 14.43 -0.13 -20.00
CA PRO A 474 15.51 -0.42 -19.06
C PRO A 474 15.09 -0.29 -17.59
N ARG A 475 15.48 -1.26 -16.76
CA ARG A 475 15.26 -1.26 -15.31
C ARG A 475 16.33 -0.43 -14.60
N GLN A 476 16.12 0.87 -14.48
CA GLN A 476 17.16 1.83 -14.07
C GLN A 476 17.98 1.45 -12.81
N TYR A 477 17.38 0.78 -11.82
CA TYR A 477 18.09 0.42 -10.58
C TYR A 477 18.73 -0.97 -10.62
N SER A 478 18.22 -1.89 -11.42
CA SER A 478 18.57 -3.31 -11.32
C SER A 478 19.25 -3.87 -12.56
N GLY A 479 19.00 -3.29 -13.74
CA GLY A 479 19.42 -3.86 -15.02
C GLY A 479 18.84 -5.25 -15.31
N LEU A 480 17.82 -5.69 -14.54
CA LEU A 480 17.19 -7.00 -14.69
C LEU A 480 16.27 -7.04 -15.94
N PRO A 481 15.93 -8.23 -16.45
CA PRO A 481 14.97 -8.37 -17.54
C PRO A 481 13.57 -7.84 -17.21
N SER A 482 12.73 -7.64 -18.23
CA SER A 482 11.31 -7.34 -18.05
C SER A 482 10.60 -8.36 -17.16
N GLY A 483 10.19 -7.91 -15.98
CA GLY A 483 9.29 -8.56 -15.04
C GLY A 483 7.80 -8.38 -15.31
N VAL A 484 7.37 -7.82 -16.45
CA VAL A 484 5.94 -7.75 -16.82
C VAL A 484 5.28 -9.13 -16.76
N LYS A 485 5.98 -10.17 -17.22
CA LYS A 485 5.49 -11.55 -17.16
C LYS A 485 5.34 -12.06 -15.71
N ALA A 486 6.33 -11.79 -14.86
CA ALA A 486 6.27 -12.20 -13.45
C ALA A 486 5.09 -11.52 -12.73
N TRP A 487 4.85 -10.24 -13.04
CA TRP A 487 3.68 -9.51 -12.55
C TRP A 487 2.37 -10.09 -13.06
N GLU A 488 2.27 -10.37 -14.37
CA GLU A 488 1.07 -10.94 -14.98
C GLU A 488 0.69 -12.29 -14.33
N GLU A 489 1.67 -13.17 -14.12
CA GLU A 489 1.46 -14.48 -13.47
C GLU A 489 1.02 -14.35 -12.02
N HIS A 490 1.64 -13.42 -11.27
CA HIS A 490 1.28 -13.12 -9.88
C HIS A 490 -0.14 -12.56 -9.77
N CYS A 491 -0.50 -11.58 -10.61
CA CYS A 491 -1.84 -11.01 -10.66
C CYS A 491 -2.88 -12.06 -11.03
N LYS A 492 -2.67 -12.85 -12.08
CA LYS A 492 -3.60 -13.91 -12.50
C LYS A 492 -3.92 -14.91 -11.39
N LYS A 493 -2.89 -15.39 -10.67
CA LYS A 493 -3.07 -16.31 -9.53
C LYS A 493 -4.13 -15.81 -8.55
N TRP A 494 -4.09 -14.52 -8.22
CA TRP A 494 -4.97 -13.91 -7.23
C TRP A 494 -6.30 -13.47 -7.82
N MET A 495 -6.28 -12.80 -8.97
CA MET A 495 -7.47 -12.32 -9.66
C MET A 495 -8.38 -13.47 -10.08
N ASP A 496 -7.84 -14.59 -10.59
CA ASP A 496 -8.63 -15.77 -10.95
C ASP A 496 -9.33 -16.40 -9.74
N ARG A 497 -8.63 -16.45 -8.60
CA ARG A 497 -9.17 -16.97 -7.34
C ARG A 497 -10.31 -16.10 -6.84
N PHE A 498 -10.21 -14.78 -6.92
CA PHE A 498 -11.23 -13.85 -6.42
C PHE A 498 -12.22 -13.37 -7.50
N ASP A 499 -12.14 -13.94 -8.71
CA ASP A 499 -12.96 -13.61 -9.87
C ASP A 499 -12.96 -12.11 -10.22
N LEU A 500 -11.77 -11.50 -10.14
CA LEU A 500 -11.53 -10.10 -10.44
C LEU A 500 -11.10 -9.95 -11.89
N SER A 501 -11.59 -8.91 -12.56
CA SER A 501 -11.30 -8.62 -13.98
C SER A 501 -11.31 -7.13 -14.29
N ILE A 502 -11.31 -6.30 -13.24
CA ILE A 502 -11.12 -4.85 -13.28
C ILE A 502 -9.95 -4.53 -12.36
N VAL A 503 -9.01 -3.71 -12.84
CA VAL A 503 -8.01 -3.06 -11.98
C VAL A 503 -8.53 -1.67 -11.63
N GLY A 504 -8.88 -1.47 -10.36
CA GLY A 504 -9.61 -0.29 -9.92
C GLY A 504 -8.80 1.00 -10.08
N PHE A 505 -7.50 0.94 -9.81
CA PHE A 505 -6.62 2.09 -9.92
C PHE A 505 -5.18 1.66 -10.27
N VAL A 506 -4.68 2.13 -11.40
CA VAL A 506 -3.27 2.03 -11.77
C VAL A 506 -2.57 3.31 -11.34
N ILE A 507 -1.82 3.22 -10.25
CA ILE A 507 -0.96 4.27 -9.73
C ILE A 507 0.44 4.18 -10.37
N ASP A 508 0.79 5.21 -11.13
CA ASP A 508 2.04 5.25 -11.90
C ASP A 508 3.20 5.80 -11.07
N GLY A 509 2.94 6.65 -10.08
CA GLY A 509 3.97 7.32 -9.27
C GLY A 509 5.04 7.98 -10.14
N PHE A 510 6.32 7.74 -9.84
CA PHE A 510 7.44 8.23 -10.66
C PHE A 510 7.67 7.47 -11.97
N ALA A 511 6.93 6.38 -12.24
CA ALA A 511 7.14 5.63 -13.48
C ALA A 511 6.63 6.37 -14.71
N PRO A 512 7.23 6.08 -15.89
CA PRO A 512 6.62 6.44 -17.17
C PRO A 512 5.22 5.85 -17.30
N ALA A 513 4.38 6.50 -18.12
CA ALA A 513 3.08 5.97 -18.49
C ALA A 513 3.20 4.55 -19.08
N MET A 514 2.17 3.73 -18.88
CA MET A 514 2.13 2.36 -19.41
C MET A 514 2.34 2.34 -20.94
N ASN A 515 3.34 1.59 -21.38
CA ASN A 515 3.59 1.34 -22.79
C ASN A 515 2.65 0.26 -23.36
N GLU A 516 2.82 -0.09 -24.63
CA GLU A 516 1.99 -1.12 -25.27
C GLU A 516 2.11 -2.50 -24.59
N GLU A 517 3.30 -2.90 -24.14
CA GLU A 517 3.54 -4.19 -23.46
C GLU A 517 2.70 -4.31 -22.17
N LEU A 518 2.68 -3.26 -21.35
CA LEU A 518 1.89 -3.18 -20.12
C LEU A 518 0.40 -3.13 -20.40
N LEU A 519 -0.03 -2.31 -21.37
CA LEU A 519 -1.45 -2.23 -21.75
C LEU A 519 -1.96 -3.56 -22.32
N ASP A 520 -1.13 -4.27 -23.10
CA ASP A 520 -1.42 -5.62 -23.56
C ASP A 520 -1.54 -6.61 -22.39
N MET A 521 -0.66 -6.52 -21.41
CA MET A 521 -0.74 -7.33 -20.18
C MET A 521 -2.03 -7.04 -19.40
N TYR A 522 -2.34 -5.77 -19.12
CA TYR A 522 -3.58 -5.40 -18.45
C TYR A 522 -4.81 -5.83 -19.24
N SER A 523 -4.79 -5.76 -20.57
CA SER A 523 -5.91 -6.26 -21.39
C SER A 523 -6.18 -7.77 -21.23
N ARG A 524 -5.18 -8.54 -20.79
CA ARG A 524 -5.32 -9.99 -20.52
C ARG A 524 -5.80 -10.27 -19.10
N ILE A 525 -5.41 -9.48 -18.11
CA ILE A 525 -5.76 -9.71 -16.69
C ILE A 525 -7.00 -8.93 -16.24
N ALA A 526 -7.27 -7.79 -16.85
CA ALA A 526 -8.34 -6.86 -16.51
C ALA A 526 -9.22 -6.51 -17.73
N PRO A 527 -9.77 -7.51 -18.46
CA PRO A 527 -10.49 -7.27 -19.70
C PRO A 527 -11.76 -6.43 -19.54
N ASP A 528 -12.30 -6.34 -18.31
CA ASP A 528 -13.49 -5.56 -18.01
C ASP A 528 -13.17 -4.10 -17.66
N GLY A 529 -11.90 -3.76 -17.40
CA GLY A 529 -11.43 -2.37 -17.45
C GLY A 529 -10.34 -2.00 -16.46
N ILE A 530 -9.77 -0.81 -16.67
CA ILE A 530 -8.80 -0.20 -15.76
C ILE A 530 -9.16 1.26 -15.45
N GLY A 531 -9.03 1.67 -14.19
CA GLY A 531 -8.87 3.08 -13.81
C GLY A 531 -7.37 3.41 -13.71
N GLY A 532 -6.92 4.61 -14.09
CA GLY A 532 -5.49 4.96 -13.98
C GLY A 532 -5.20 6.46 -14.00
N GLN A 533 -3.95 6.83 -13.71
CA GLN A 533 -3.48 8.22 -13.71
C GLN A 533 -3.00 8.64 -15.11
N LYS A 534 -1.99 7.95 -15.65
CA LYS A 534 -1.31 8.34 -16.91
C LYS A 534 -1.90 7.64 -18.13
N LEU A 535 -3.15 7.97 -18.48
CA LEU A 535 -3.85 7.44 -19.66
C LEU A 535 -3.97 8.49 -20.77
N PRO A 536 -4.01 8.09 -22.06
CA PRO A 536 -3.86 9.03 -23.19
C PRO A 536 -5.05 9.99 -23.37
N VAL A 537 -6.25 9.56 -22.99
CA VAL A 537 -7.48 10.38 -22.99
C VAL A 537 -8.33 9.98 -21.80
N ARG A 538 -9.27 10.86 -21.41
CA ARG A 538 -10.12 10.67 -20.21
C ARG A 538 -10.77 9.29 -20.11
N ASN A 539 -11.32 8.76 -21.20
CA ASN A 539 -11.79 7.38 -21.27
C ASN A 539 -11.72 6.86 -22.70
N GLY A 540 -11.61 5.54 -22.86
CA GLY A 540 -11.45 4.94 -24.17
C GLY A 540 -11.43 3.42 -24.15
N LEU A 541 -11.08 2.84 -25.30
CA LEU A 541 -10.90 1.39 -25.47
C LEU A 541 -9.49 1.10 -25.97
N TYR A 542 -8.73 0.34 -25.20
CA TYR A 542 -7.48 -0.22 -25.69
C TYR A 542 -7.76 -1.40 -26.62
N LYS A 543 -7.24 -1.32 -27.86
CA LYS A 543 -7.43 -2.30 -28.95
C LYS A 543 -8.90 -2.72 -29.15
N ASN A 544 -9.84 -1.77 -28.98
CA ASN A 544 -11.30 -2.00 -29.03
C ASN A 544 -11.82 -3.11 -28.10
N LYS A 545 -11.08 -3.42 -27.02
CA LYS A 545 -11.37 -4.54 -26.12
C LYS A 545 -11.50 -4.12 -24.66
N MET A 546 -10.42 -3.58 -24.08
CA MET A 546 -10.37 -3.24 -22.66
C MET A 546 -10.76 -1.77 -22.49
N PRO A 547 -11.82 -1.46 -21.72
CA PRO A 547 -12.15 -0.07 -21.42
C PRO A 547 -11.20 0.52 -20.37
N TYR A 548 -10.88 1.80 -20.49
CA TYR A 548 -10.09 2.51 -19.50
C TYR A 548 -10.70 3.88 -19.19
N ILE A 549 -10.40 4.41 -18.00
CA ILE A 549 -10.81 5.74 -17.57
C ILE A 549 -9.75 6.37 -16.66
N ILE A 550 -9.55 7.69 -16.79
CA ILE A 550 -8.74 8.48 -15.87
C ILE A 550 -9.51 8.65 -14.55
N MET A 551 -8.88 8.25 -13.46
CA MET A 551 -9.40 8.46 -12.10
C MET A 551 -9.56 9.96 -11.85
N GLN A 552 -10.68 10.39 -11.27
CA GLN A 552 -10.84 11.79 -10.85
C GLN A 552 -9.98 12.09 -9.62
N ALA A 553 -9.82 13.38 -9.31
CA ALA A 553 -9.14 13.81 -8.09
C ALA A 553 -9.72 13.10 -6.85
N ASP A 554 -8.83 12.84 -5.88
CA ASP A 554 -9.20 12.21 -4.61
C ASP A 554 -10.26 13.04 -3.90
N VAL A 555 -11.22 12.34 -3.28
CA VAL A 555 -12.32 12.97 -2.55
C VAL A 555 -12.06 12.90 -1.05
N TYR A 556 -12.02 14.04 -0.39
CA TYR A 556 -11.73 14.19 1.04
C TYR A 556 -12.95 14.65 1.84
N ASN A 557 -13.77 15.53 1.26
CA ASN A 557 -15.00 16.04 1.85
C ASN A 557 -16.22 15.68 0.98
N PRO A 558 -17.11 14.78 1.44
CA PRO A 558 -18.26 14.32 0.66
C PRO A 558 -19.13 15.43 0.05
N GLU A 559 -19.36 16.53 0.76
CA GLU A 559 -20.24 17.59 0.28
C GLU A 559 -19.51 18.63 -0.57
N ALA A 560 -18.35 19.11 -0.09
CA ALA A 560 -17.62 20.19 -0.74
C ALA A 560 -17.09 19.74 -2.12
N ASP A 561 -16.50 18.53 -2.16
CA ASP A 561 -15.91 18.01 -3.38
C ASP A 561 -17.00 17.62 -4.39
N ALA A 562 -18.12 17.05 -3.93
CA ALA A 562 -19.27 16.79 -4.79
C ALA A 562 -19.80 18.07 -5.46
N LYS A 563 -19.87 19.19 -4.72
CA LYS A 563 -20.29 20.49 -5.30
C LYS A 563 -19.29 21.00 -6.33
N ALA A 564 -17.99 20.89 -6.05
CA ALA A 564 -16.94 21.27 -6.98
C ALA A 564 -17.03 20.45 -8.28
N HIS A 565 -17.16 19.13 -8.16
CA HIS A 565 -17.32 18.22 -9.29
C HIS A 565 -18.59 18.48 -10.11
N ALA A 566 -19.71 18.80 -9.46
CA ALA A 566 -20.97 19.09 -10.15
C ALA A 566 -20.89 20.30 -11.10
N GLY A 567 -20.00 21.26 -10.82
CA GLY A 567 -19.88 22.50 -11.61
C GLY A 567 -19.50 22.29 -13.08
N TYR A 568 -18.84 21.19 -13.41
CA TYR A 568 -18.40 20.88 -14.77
C TYR A 568 -19.13 19.70 -15.43
N MET A 569 -20.02 19.01 -14.72
CA MET A 569 -20.75 17.83 -15.19
C MET A 569 -22.07 18.16 -15.90
N GLY A 570 -22.60 17.18 -16.64
CA GLY A 570 -23.94 17.22 -17.22
C GLY A 570 -24.03 18.05 -18.51
N LYS A 571 -22.89 18.34 -19.15
CA LYS A 571 -22.83 19.18 -20.36
C LYS A 571 -22.93 18.34 -21.63
N ASN A 572 -22.32 17.15 -21.65
CA ASN A 572 -22.12 16.29 -22.82
C ASN A 572 -22.55 14.83 -22.53
N MET A 573 -23.81 14.64 -22.13
CA MET A 573 -24.32 13.32 -21.74
C MET A 573 -24.51 12.33 -22.92
N PRO A 574 -24.24 11.02 -22.72
CA PRO A 574 -23.83 10.39 -21.46
C PRO A 574 -22.37 10.65 -21.08
N GLU A 575 -22.12 10.92 -19.79
CA GLU A 575 -20.77 11.15 -19.24
C GLU A 575 -20.41 10.06 -18.23
N PHE A 576 -19.11 9.76 -18.07
CA PHE A 576 -18.62 8.69 -17.21
C PHE A 576 -17.52 9.20 -16.28
N TYR A 577 -17.69 9.03 -14.97
CA TYR A 577 -16.73 9.44 -13.95
C TYR A 577 -16.43 8.31 -12.96
N MET A 578 -15.17 8.20 -12.56
CA MET A 578 -14.73 7.25 -11.55
C MET A 578 -14.02 8.03 -10.44
N PHE A 579 -14.49 7.86 -9.21
CA PHE A 579 -13.98 8.58 -8.04
C PHE A 579 -13.27 7.63 -7.08
N ARG A 580 -12.13 8.06 -6.55
CA ARG A 580 -11.41 7.38 -5.48
C ARG A 580 -11.82 7.92 -4.13
N ASN A 581 -12.29 7.00 -3.28
CA ASN A 581 -12.70 7.28 -1.91
C ASN A 581 -11.86 6.41 -0.97
N ILE A 582 -11.11 7.06 -0.08
CA ILE A 582 -10.12 6.44 0.81
C ILE A 582 -10.81 5.98 2.10
N LEU A 583 -11.02 4.68 2.27
CA LEU A 583 -11.54 4.08 3.52
C LEU A 583 -12.86 4.69 4.08
N TRP A 584 -13.66 5.27 3.19
CA TRP A 584 -14.90 5.93 3.57
C TRP A 584 -15.97 4.93 4.01
N PRO A 585 -16.71 5.25 5.09
CA PRO A 585 -17.89 4.48 5.46
C PRO A 585 -19.05 4.78 4.48
N VAL A 586 -20.09 3.96 4.51
CA VAL A 586 -21.19 3.98 3.52
C VAL A 586 -21.92 5.33 3.51
N GLU A 587 -22.01 5.98 4.66
CA GLU A 587 -22.74 7.24 4.85
C GLU A 587 -22.05 8.40 4.11
N ASN A 588 -20.71 8.40 4.05
CA ASN A 588 -19.95 9.38 3.28
C ASN A 588 -20.15 9.18 1.77
N GLN A 589 -20.18 7.92 1.31
CA GLN A 589 -20.46 7.57 -0.08
C GLN A 589 -21.85 8.09 -0.50
N GLN A 590 -22.86 7.85 0.34
CA GLN A 590 -24.23 8.30 0.14
C GLN A 590 -24.33 9.83 0.10
N THR A 591 -23.66 10.51 1.03
CA THR A 591 -23.64 11.98 1.10
C THR A 591 -23.06 12.60 -0.17
N PHE A 592 -21.95 12.07 -0.68
CA PHE A 592 -21.35 12.53 -1.93
C PHE A 592 -22.30 12.30 -3.11
N TYR A 593 -22.89 11.10 -3.23
CA TYR A 593 -23.83 10.78 -4.30
C TYR A 593 -25.05 11.71 -4.30
N ASP A 594 -25.70 11.89 -3.15
CA ASP A 594 -26.88 12.75 -3.03
C ASP A 594 -26.57 14.21 -3.30
N THR A 595 -25.36 14.66 -2.93
CA THR A 595 -24.91 16.02 -3.23
C THR A 595 -24.69 16.21 -4.72
N LEU A 596 -24.09 15.25 -5.42
CA LEU A 596 -23.98 15.30 -6.88
C LEU A 596 -25.36 15.36 -7.55
N LYS A 597 -26.29 14.48 -7.17
CA LYS A 597 -27.66 14.46 -7.73
C LYS A 597 -28.38 15.80 -7.62
N LYS A 598 -28.15 16.54 -6.52
CA LYS A 598 -28.78 17.84 -6.28
C LYS A 598 -28.16 18.96 -7.11
N ASN A 599 -26.88 18.86 -7.48
CA ASN A 599 -26.12 19.97 -8.06
C ASN A 599 -25.81 19.80 -9.56
N VAL A 600 -25.84 18.58 -10.10
CA VAL A 600 -25.63 18.33 -11.53
C VAL A 600 -26.89 18.65 -12.34
N LYS A 601 -26.72 19.31 -13.49
CA LYS A 601 -27.81 19.57 -14.44
C LYS A 601 -28.11 18.33 -15.30
N GLY A 602 -28.84 17.38 -14.75
CA GLY A 602 -29.27 16.15 -15.45
C GLY A 602 -29.44 14.97 -14.49
N ASP A 603 -29.74 13.80 -15.06
CA ASP A 603 -29.81 12.56 -14.28
C ASP A 603 -28.40 12.13 -13.86
N VAL A 604 -28.26 11.65 -12.61
CA VAL A 604 -27.00 11.12 -12.07
C VAL A 604 -27.24 9.70 -11.56
N GLU A 605 -26.51 8.74 -12.13
CA GLU A 605 -26.68 7.30 -11.91
C GLU A 605 -25.40 6.72 -11.29
N LEU A 606 -25.51 6.15 -10.09
CA LEU A 606 -24.44 5.41 -9.45
C LEU A 606 -24.52 3.93 -9.84
N LEU A 607 -23.44 3.42 -10.42
CA LEU A 607 -23.31 2.05 -10.87
C LEU A 607 -22.19 1.35 -10.11
N SER A 608 -22.31 0.02 -9.99
CA SER A 608 -21.13 -0.79 -9.65
C SER A 608 -20.05 -0.63 -10.73
N PRO A 609 -18.77 -0.90 -10.42
CA PRO A 609 -17.69 -0.84 -11.41
C PRO A 609 -17.96 -1.68 -12.67
N TYR A 610 -18.51 -2.88 -12.52
CA TYR A 610 -18.76 -3.76 -13.66
C TYR A 610 -19.89 -3.28 -14.58
N HIS A 611 -20.98 -2.76 -14.04
CA HIS A 611 -22.05 -2.15 -14.84
C HIS A 611 -21.53 -0.89 -15.53
N PHE A 612 -20.74 -0.08 -14.82
CA PHE A 612 -20.14 1.15 -15.31
C PHE A 612 -19.24 0.92 -16.52
N PHE A 613 -18.21 0.06 -16.39
CA PHE A 613 -17.26 -0.19 -17.48
C PHE A 613 -17.93 -0.89 -18.67
N LEU A 614 -18.89 -1.78 -18.44
CA LEU A 614 -19.65 -2.42 -19.51
C LEU A 614 -20.49 -1.42 -20.31
N LEU A 615 -21.18 -0.49 -19.62
CA LEU A 615 -21.98 0.55 -20.26
C LEU A 615 -21.09 1.54 -21.04
N MET A 616 -19.97 1.95 -20.44
CA MET A 616 -18.99 2.83 -21.10
C MET A 616 -18.44 2.18 -22.37
N LYS A 617 -18.04 0.91 -22.28
CA LYS A 617 -17.58 0.13 -23.44
C LYS A 617 -18.63 0.06 -24.53
N TYR A 618 -19.88 -0.25 -24.18
CA TYR A 618 -20.99 -0.30 -25.13
C TYR A 618 -21.19 1.04 -25.83
N GLN A 619 -21.18 2.15 -25.08
CA GLN A 619 -21.34 3.49 -25.63
C GLN A 619 -20.23 3.84 -26.64
N ILE A 620 -18.97 3.59 -26.29
CA ILE A 620 -17.82 3.91 -27.17
C ILE A 620 -17.86 3.07 -28.45
N GLN A 621 -18.19 1.77 -28.34
CA GLN A 621 -18.32 0.88 -29.50
C GLN A 621 -19.47 1.30 -30.42
N ARG A 622 -20.59 1.75 -29.85
CA ARG A 622 -21.76 2.18 -30.63
C ARG A 622 -21.49 3.45 -31.42
N THR A 623 -20.87 4.46 -30.78
CA THR A 623 -20.70 5.78 -31.41
C THR A 623 -19.55 5.83 -32.40
N ASN A 624 -18.76 4.76 -32.53
CA ASN A 624 -17.46 4.77 -33.20
C ASN A 624 -16.56 5.92 -32.71
N ALA A 625 -16.80 6.46 -31.51
CA ALA A 625 -15.97 7.48 -30.89
C ALA A 625 -14.66 6.90 -30.33
N GLY A 626 -14.41 5.60 -30.55
CA GLY A 626 -13.19 4.93 -30.15
C GLY A 626 -12.00 5.52 -30.89
N TYR A 627 -11.21 6.35 -30.20
CA TYR A 627 -9.80 6.50 -30.52
C TYR A 627 -9.15 5.13 -30.34
N SER A 628 -9.03 4.40 -31.46
CA SER A 628 -8.17 3.23 -31.54
C SER A 628 -6.75 3.72 -31.28
N ALA A 629 -6.21 3.44 -30.09
CA ALA A 629 -4.81 3.68 -29.75
C ALA A 629 -3.87 2.72 -30.53
N THR A 630 -4.06 2.61 -31.84
CA THR A 630 -3.25 1.82 -32.78
C THR A 630 -2.38 2.72 -33.66
N GLY A 631 -2.22 3.99 -33.32
CA GLY A 631 -1.34 4.91 -34.05
C GLY A 631 -0.50 5.68 -33.05
N ASN A 632 0.81 5.42 -33.06
CA ASN A 632 1.89 6.16 -32.40
C ASN A 632 1.50 6.78 -31.05
N LEU A 633 1.80 6.07 -29.96
CA LEU A 633 2.00 6.68 -28.65
C LEU A 633 2.90 7.92 -28.85
N PHE A 634 2.32 9.10 -28.65
CA PHE A 634 2.90 10.37 -29.04
C PHE A 634 4.31 10.50 -28.46
N ASP A 635 5.27 10.78 -29.34
CA ASP A 635 6.60 11.26 -28.96
C ASP A 635 6.42 12.59 -28.24
N TYR A 636 6.68 12.63 -26.92
CA TYR A 636 6.52 13.81 -26.05
C TYR A 636 7.43 15.00 -26.43
N ARG A 637 8.13 14.94 -27.56
CA ARG A 637 9.13 15.93 -27.99
C ARG A 637 8.59 17.12 -28.78
N ASN A 638 7.32 17.14 -29.16
CA ASN A 638 6.73 18.28 -29.90
C ASN A 638 5.29 18.55 -29.45
N ILE A 639 5.11 19.29 -28.36
CA ILE A 639 3.82 19.85 -28.00
C ILE A 639 3.74 21.29 -28.53
N THR A 640 2.85 21.53 -29.50
CA THR A 640 2.27 22.86 -29.76
C THR A 640 0.81 22.78 -29.37
N VAL A 641 0.43 23.32 -28.20
CA VAL A 641 -0.99 23.45 -27.85
C VAL A 641 -1.52 24.75 -28.40
N THR A 642 -2.46 24.66 -29.34
CA THR A 642 -3.38 25.76 -29.68
C THR A 642 -4.79 25.28 -29.37
N ASP A 643 -5.26 25.55 -28.15
CA ASP A 643 -6.69 25.44 -27.83
C ASP A 643 -7.35 26.80 -28.07
N HIS A 644 -8.52 26.79 -28.69
CA HIS A 644 -9.36 27.96 -28.97
C HIS A 644 -10.75 27.65 -28.45
N SER A 645 -10.91 27.75 -27.14
CA SER A 645 -12.19 27.54 -26.47
C SER A 645 -12.64 28.85 -25.79
N PRO A 646 -13.80 29.42 -26.16
CA PRO A 646 -14.38 30.53 -25.41
C PRO A 646 -14.85 30.05 -24.03
N VAL A 647 -14.46 30.75 -22.96
CA VAL A 647 -14.80 30.39 -21.58
C VAL A 647 -15.73 31.46 -21.00
N ASN A 648 -16.96 31.04 -20.67
CA ASN A 648 -17.94 31.91 -20.02
C ASN A 648 -17.93 31.70 -18.51
N GLY A 649 -17.81 32.80 -17.76
CA GLY A 649 -18.11 32.85 -16.33
C GLY A 649 -16.95 32.50 -15.39
N ILE A 650 -15.77 33.09 -15.59
CA ILE A 650 -14.68 33.01 -14.61
C ILE A 650 -14.87 34.15 -13.60
N SER A 651 -15.16 33.81 -12.34
CA SER A 651 -15.36 34.79 -11.27
C SER A 651 -14.21 34.88 -10.26
N ASN A 652 -13.25 33.93 -10.27
CA ASN A 652 -12.02 34.04 -9.48
C ASN A 652 -10.86 33.21 -10.07
N ILE A 653 -9.65 33.43 -9.55
CA ILE A 653 -8.40 32.81 -10.01
C ILE A 653 -8.25 31.33 -9.58
N ASN A 654 -9.06 30.83 -8.63
CA ASN A 654 -9.04 29.42 -8.19
C ASN A 654 -9.65 28.48 -9.24
N ASP A 655 -10.60 28.96 -10.04
CA ASP A 655 -11.14 28.20 -11.16
C ASP A 655 -10.09 27.95 -12.27
N MET A 656 -9.01 28.75 -12.31
CA MET A 656 -7.86 28.55 -13.21
C MET A 656 -6.86 27.50 -12.69
N PHE A 657 -6.74 27.30 -11.37
CA PHE A 657 -5.79 26.34 -10.79
C PHE A 657 -6.22 24.88 -11.00
N GLY A 658 -7.51 24.58 -11.15
CA GLY A 658 -7.96 23.24 -11.53
C GLY A 658 -7.49 22.77 -12.91
N ALA A 659 -7.13 23.70 -13.81
CA ALA A 659 -6.48 23.41 -15.09
C ALA A 659 -4.94 23.41 -14.98
N TRP A 660 -4.39 23.91 -13.87
CA TRP A 660 -2.95 23.96 -13.58
C TRP A 660 -2.41 22.62 -13.06
N ASP A 661 -3.20 21.87 -12.29
CA ASP A 661 -2.81 20.56 -11.75
C ASP A 661 -2.56 19.52 -12.85
N SER A 662 -3.22 19.67 -14.00
CA SER A 662 -3.02 18.80 -15.17
C SER A 662 -1.73 19.11 -15.96
N VAL A 663 -1.06 20.24 -15.66
CA VAL A 663 0.25 20.59 -16.23
C VAL A 663 1.40 20.13 -15.32
N VAL A 664 1.18 20.09 -14.00
CA VAL A 664 2.16 19.55 -13.03
C VAL A 664 2.33 18.02 -13.19
N GLU A 665 1.29 17.31 -13.62
CA GLU A 665 1.32 15.86 -13.89
C GLU A 665 2.19 15.43 -15.09
N ALA A 666 2.78 16.38 -15.85
CA ALA A 666 3.68 16.09 -16.98
C ALA A 666 5.19 16.10 -16.62
N GLY A 667 5.56 16.26 -15.34
CA GLY A 667 6.95 16.13 -14.88
C GLY A 667 7.82 17.38 -15.06
N VAL A 668 7.24 18.57 -14.96
CA VAL A 668 7.98 19.84 -14.93
C VAL A 668 8.06 20.36 -13.49
N THR A 669 9.25 20.41 -12.91
CA THR A 669 9.49 21.06 -11.60
C THR A 669 9.50 22.58 -11.80
N ILE A 670 8.65 23.29 -11.08
CA ILE A 670 8.60 24.76 -11.08
C ILE A 670 9.14 25.27 -9.74
N PHE A 671 10.25 26.00 -9.73
CA PHE A 671 10.74 26.67 -8.52
C PHE A 671 9.84 27.87 -8.19
N GLU A 672 9.34 27.98 -6.95
CA GLU A 672 8.73 29.20 -6.42
C GLU A 672 9.78 30.05 -5.71
N ASP A 673 10.15 31.17 -6.32
CA ASP A 673 10.83 32.28 -5.64
C ASP A 673 9.90 33.51 -5.70
N GLY A 674 9.36 33.92 -4.54
CA GLY A 674 8.80 35.27 -4.36
C GLY A 674 7.41 35.37 -3.70
N PRO A 675 7.11 36.48 -2.99
CA PRO A 675 6.04 36.56 -2.00
C PRO A 675 4.63 36.59 -2.60
N GLN A 676 3.71 35.92 -1.91
CA GLN A 676 2.26 35.85 -2.18
C GLN A 676 1.53 37.18 -1.92
N ASP A 677 1.86 38.26 -2.62
CA ASP A 677 1.12 39.52 -2.47
C ASP A 677 1.02 40.24 -3.82
N ASN A 678 -0.04 39.94 -4.58
CA ASN A 678 -0.69 40.84 -5.55
C ASN A 678 -1.98 40.18 -6.07
N PHE A 679 -3.07 40.30 -5.31
CA PHE A 679 -4.41 39.96 -5.82
C PHE A 679 -4.90 41.09 -6.72
N VAL A 680 -5.22 40.78 -7.97
CA VAL A 680 -5.97 41.67 -8.87
C VAL A 680 -7.37 41.10 -9.00
N GLU A 681 -8.37 41.73 -8.37
CA GLU A 681 -9.78 41.40 -8.60
C GLU A 681 -10.15 41.70 -10.07
N TRP A 682 -10.71 40.70 -10.77
CA TRP A 682 -11.25 40.84 -12.12
C TRP A 682 -12.71 40.43 -12.14
N GLU A 683 -13.62 41.41 -12.27
CA GLU A 683 -15.01 41.16 -12.67
C GLU A 683 -15.13 41.38 -14.19
N THR A 684 -15.48 40.34 -14.96
CA THR A 684 -15.91 40.52 -16.35
C THR A 684 -17.35 40.02 -16.52
N LYS A 685 -18.18 40.83 -17.21
CA LYS A 685 -19.58 40.50 -17.55
C LYS A 685 -19.76 39.98 -18.99
N GLU A 686 -18.68 39.71 -19.73
CA GLU A 686 -18.69 39.25 -21.12
C GLU A 686 -17.69 38.10 -21.37
N GLU A 687 -17.93 37.28 -22.40
CA GLU A 687 -17.16 36.08 -22.77
C GLU A 687 -15.66 36.38 -22.96
N ALA A 688 -14.77 35.69 -22.24
CA ALA A 688 -13.32 35.84 -22.39
C ALA A 688 -12.72 34.63 -23.15
N GLU A 689 -11.79 34.89 -24.06
CA GLU A 689 -10.97 33.84 -24.67
C GLU A 689 -9.64 33.74 -23.91
N ILE A 690 -9.30 32.52 -23.48
CA ILE A 690 -8.02 32.19 -22.85
C ILE A 690 -7.16 31.43 -23.85
N ARG A 691 -5.87 31.79 -23.93
CA ARG A 691 -4.87 31.00 -24.62
C ARG A 691 -3.71 30.67 -23.68
N THR A 692 -3.41 29.39 -23.62
CA THR A 692 -2.17 28.87 -23.04
C THR A 692 -1.16 28.72 -24.17
N VAL A 693 0.00 29.34 -24.05
CA VAL A 693 1.07 29.19 -25.05
C VAL A 693 2.34 28.76 -24.35
N THR A 694 2.80 27.56 -24.67
CA THR A 694 4.17 27.14 -24.35
C THR A 694 5.06 27.61 -25.49
N LEU A 695 5.87 28.64 -25.25
CA LEU A 695 6.81 29.14 -26.25
C LEU A 695 8.15 28.45 -26.04
N ALA A 696 8.67 27.82 -27.09
CA ALA A 696 10.00 27.21 -27.06
C ALA A 696 11.11 28.23 -26.75
N THR A 697 10.88 29.52 -27.06
CA THR A 697 11.83 30.62 -26.87
C THR A 697 11.12 31.96 -26.64
N ARG A 698 11.67 32.81 -25.78
CA ARG A 698 11.10 34.13 -25.43
C ARG A 698 11.09 35.13 -26.61
N PRO A 699 10.02 35.94 -26.80
CA PRO A 699 9.98 36.96 -27.85
C PRO A 699 10.57 38.33 -27.44
N ASP A 700 11.00 38.51 -26.20
CA ASP A 700 11.23 39.83 -25.56
C ASP A 700 12.57 40.51 -25.89
N GLY A 701 13.32 39.99 -26.84
CA GLY A 701 14.51 40.66 -27.39
C GLY A 701 15.76 40.66 -26.49
N ASP A 702 15.71 40.04 -25.29
CA ASP A 702 16.90 39.81 -24.47
C ASP A 702 17.62 38.53 -24.92
N GLU A 703 18.75 38.71 -25.63
CA GLU A 703 19.50 37.60 -26.22
C GLU A 703 20.03 36.59 -25.20
N ARG A 704 20.13 36.96 -23.92
CA ARG A 704 20.61 36.06 -22.85
C ARG A 704 19.58 35.02 -22.41
N LYS A 705 18.29 35.24 -22.70
CA LYS A 705 17.17 34.37 -22.30
C LYS A 705 16.45 33.71 -23.47
N ARG A 706 16.99 33.89 -24.69
CA ARG A 706 16.39 33.42 -25.94
C ARG A 706 16.25 31.91 -26.05
N HIS A 707 16.90 31.13 -25.20
CA HIS A 707 16.90 29.66 -25.23
C HIS A 707 16.23 29.04 -24.00
N THR A 708 15.70 29.85 -23.09
CA THR A 708 14.95 29.33 -21.93
C THR A 708 13.48 29.15 -22.34
N PRO A 709 12.93 27.93 -22.26
CA PRO A 709 11.52 27.70 -22.52
C PRO A 709 10.67 28.50 -21.53
N HIS A 710 9.59 29.06 -22.04
CA HIS A 710 8.79 30.03 -21.29
C HIS A 710 7.31 29.70 -21.41
N PHE A 711 6.62 29.78 -20.28
CA PHE A 711 5.19 29.51 -20.20
C PHE A 711 4.45 30.78 -19.84
N ALA A 712 3.44 31.14 -20.64
CA ALA A 712 2.66 32.36 -20.43
C ALA A 712 1.17 32.15 -20.72
N PHE A 713 0.34 32.76 -19.87
CA PHE A 713 -1.11 32.85 -20.04
C PHE A 713 -1.48 34.19 -20.66
N TYR A 714 -2.21 34.13 -21.78
CA TYR A 714 -2.75 35.31 -22.45
C TYR A 714 -4.27 35.32 -22.40
N VAL A 715 -4.84 36.48 -22.07
CA VAL A 715 -6.29 36.70 -22.05
C VAL A 715 -6.65 37.84 -22.99
N LYS A 716 -7.82 37.73 -23.62
CA LYS A 716 -8.35 38.75 -24.52
C LYS A 716 -9.84 38.98 -24.26
N ASN A 717 -10.20 40.23 -23.99
CA ASN A 717 -11.54 40.63 -23.53
C ASN A 717 -12.57 40.86 -24.66
N SER A 718 -12.20 40.69 -25.93
CA SER A 718 -13.11 40.69 -27.09
C SER A 718 -12.36 40.28 -28.34
N LYS A 719 -13.02 39.77 -29.39
CA LYS A 719 -12.39 39.32 -30.65
C LYS A 719 -11.43 40.31 -31.32
N ASN A 720 -11.54 41.61 -31.04
CA ASN A 720 -10.69 42.66 -31.62
C ASN A 720 -9.67 43.30 -30.66
N ALA A 721 -9.63 42.92 -29.37
CA ALA A 721 -8.63 43.42 -28.43
C ALA A 721 -7.24 42.78 -28.66
N PRO A 722 -6.13 43.45 -28.29
CA PRO A 722 -4.82 42.79 -28.24
C PRO A 722 -4.78 41.76 -27.10
N TRP A 723 -4.03 40.67 -27.30
CA TRP A 723 -3.76 39.70 -26.24
C TRP A 723 -2.94 40.36 -25.13
N LYS A 724 -3.36 40.18 -23.87
CA LYS A 724 -2.59 40.61 -22.70
C LYS A 724 -2.06 39.39 -21.95
N GLU A 725 -0.78 39.42 -21.64
CA GLU A 725 -0.15 38.46 -20.72
C GLU A 725 -0.66 38.72 -19.30
N VAL A 726 -1.08 37.67 -18.60
CA VAL A 726 -1.62 37.77 -17.23
C VAL A 726 -0.66 37.16 -16.21
N ILE A 727 -0.06 36.00 -16.55
CA ILE A 727 0.93 35.30 -15.72
C ILE A 727 1.96 34.67 -16.66
N SER A 728 3.24 34.73 -16.32
CA SER A 728 4.29 33.98 -17.02
C SER A 728 5.39 33.49 -16.09
N LYS A 729 6.03 32.36 -16.44
CA LYS A 729 7.09 31.72 -15.64
C LYS A 729 8.12 31.03 -16.54
N ASP A 730 9.38 31.11 -16.14
CA ASP A 730 10.52 30.49 -16.84
C ASP A 730 10.64 29.01 -16.44
N ILE A 731 10.90 28.14 -17.42
CA ILE A 731 11.07 26.70 -17.21
C ILE A 731 12.56 26.37 -17.27
N SER A 732 13.11 25.74 -16.23
CA SER A 732 14.46 25.19 -16.23
C SER A 732 14.43 23.67 -16.38
N PHE A 733 15.21 23.12 -17.32
CA PHE A 733 15.45 21.68 -17.39
C PHE A 733 16.76 21.30 -16.66
N PRO A 734 16.86 20.11 -16.06
CA PRO A 734 18.13 19.61 -15.56
C PRO A 734 19.13 19.41 -16.72
N PRO A 735 20.45 19.58 -16.49
CA PRO A 735 21.48 19.65 -17.55
C PRO A 735 21.58 18.43 -18.48
N GLU A 736 20.99 17.31 -18.09
CA GLU A 736 21.05 16.05 -18.85
C GLU A 736 19.96 15.93 -19.93
N LYS A 737 19.12 16.98 -20.10
CA LYS A 737 18.03 17.03 -21.10
C LYS A 737 17.97 18.32 -21.93
N GLU A 738 19.01 19.16 -21.90
CA GLU A 738 19.26 20.14 -22.98
C GLU A 738 19.88 19.46 -24.20
#